data_AF-A0A161Y950-F1
#
_entry.id   AF-A0A161Y950-F1
#
_cell.length_a   1.000
_cell.length_b   1.000
_cell.length_c   1.000
_cell.angle_alpha   90.00
_cell.angle_beta   90.00
_cell.angle_gamma   90.00
#
_symmetry.space_group_name_H-M   'P 1'
#
loop_
_entity.id
_entity.type
_entity.pdbx_description
1 polymer ?
#
loop_
_entity_poly.entity_id
_entity_poly.type
_entity_poly.pdbx_seq_one_letter_code
_entity_poly.pdbx_strand_id
1 'polypeptide(L)'
;MMHDLVKLSSWALPLASLFANVARTEDVSYIYLDNTAYLANAPNVVKVSWSALQAAFVSPNRSDVASYTGFDWTQPYPGAPLSGFSAYLRIVDDLAFPSSVTTENVKTNVAAISYGVPPSLMKNDGFPKSMDPSWYICQHYYVSTISDPTTDVEHDCSFLPMECQQDLKSSLVKTWGSFESETGAMCGANALDLITPSCRDALGLVRTDFLAWDSSNLADTATSKIFTVDEVGQYSMMIGTGFSDPNNQTSYYAAYNRTYVVVTVFGHGADVSNAAEPVVELACLRPTWSALPTPTTTSKAASTSVASKTTAAVPAVTTSPQSSSSSSALAAPTSVLRCIGGTVRDGLSGGLTGLCSFNCDYDRCEENACICTKSASAAAAVPTRSGVQGCPGSDLDKNSYDYEYFVNLCAFACSRGYCPDGACQITVSFEGMDAALMTRPPAGDDHRDALRGHRLPTDLGHWVSACVIHGIRHNEAFAMSEHVQRLCSESHNRAFARARNARLITSNAIPEMTTDDDKPYCIWYPDVASEETYRQLAKRYPDMRYVVGRACAVAGYAGLYDELGLLPEISIAEEARDNSSKEGSTAIFDTIMRQPVCYAILNDYARSSHPDSPSSPAFINGDTAVRSSLNVRHGLDTYQEWGKHYFNIAEDYNIDETSSEKTNNEELAPEHLVLFYTPLLSHLPTTNKDALILMAAYEGNIERYVRLRRPSMLHDEHAAVIRGIYHNTTFASGGLFRKSIQATVLSGPLPWRALLCPGKYEVPAMIWWPLIPAEETLKELVRRRPDMKLQVAMACIAGDYRALWEDLAPQPCSELWDQARQTQTRSWPNSPNRNYYVDYLEQHAKELGCDIVDMRTNSECEDAAVRNKEPTTTWLDSGIHAHDYALMDSNPDGDVYSAGAQANAASWELLICSSEEMRRRAREENGLRLFDD
;
A
#
# COMPACT_ATOMS: atom_id res chain seq x y z
N MET A 1 12.05 23.72 35.12
CA MET A 1 13.16 24.68 35.10
C MET A 1 14.08 24.20 33.99
N MET A 2 14.17 24.93 32.87
CA MET A 2 14.76 24.52 31.57
C MET A 2 14.05 23.28 30.95
N HIS A 3 13.38 23.37 29.79
CA HIS A 3 13.81 23.71 28.42
C HIS A 3 14.59 22.59 27.70
N ASP A 4 14.03 22.25 26.53
CA ASP A 4 14.65 21.74 25.30
C ASP A 4 14.64 20.23 24.96
N LEU A 5 14.42 20.03 23.63
CA LEU A 5 14.68 18.87 22.76
C LEU A 5 13.58 17.80 22.49
N VAL A 6 12.79 18.13 21.45
CA VAL A 6 12.53 17.34 20.21
C VAL A 6 11.53 16.17 20.25
N LYS A 7 10.44 16.37 19.48
CA LYS A 7 9.52 15.34 18.98
C LYS A 7 10.18 14.55 17.84
N LEU A 8 9.85 13.28 17.68
CA LEU A 8 10.20 12.49 16.49
C LEU A 8 8.98 11.79 15.89
N SER A 9 8.69 12.13 14.64
CA SER A 9 7.65 11.54 13.82
C SER A 9 8.13 10.26 13.12
N SER A 10 7.20 9.32 12.94
CA SER A 10 7.38 8.11 12.13
C SER A 10 6.91 8.34 10.69
N TRP A 11 7.30 7.43 9.79
CA TRP A 11 6.82 7.32 8.39
C TRP A 11 7.51 8.17 7.31
N ALA A 12 8.83 8.30 7.40
CA ALA A 12 9.69 8.23 6.22
C ALA A 12 10.92 7.34 6.53
N LEU A 13 11.26 6.40 5.64
CA LEU A 13 12.51 5.61 5.73
C LEU A 13 13.40 5.77 4.48
N PRO A 14 13.89 6.98 4.18
CA PRO A 14 15.27 7.11 3.72
C PRO A 14 16.23 6.82 4.90
N LEU A 15 17.54 6.78 4.64
CA LEU A 15 18.56 6.81 5.70
C LEU A 15 18.40 7.99 6.68
N ALA A 16 17.65 9.02 6.29
CA ALA A 16 17.35 10.23 7.06
C ALA A 16 16.75 9.99 8.47
N SER A 17 15.85 9.02 8.66
CA SER A 17 15.16 8.85 9.96
C SER A 17 15.99 8.13 11.03
N LEU A 18 17.21 7.71 10.71
CA LEU A 18 18.21 7.25 11.69
C LEU A 18 18.92 8.41 12.43
N PHE A 19 18.80 9.66 11.98
CA PHE A 19 19.66 10.76 12.46
C PHE A 19 19.27 11.40 13.78
N ALA A 20 18.04 11.22 14.24
CA ALA A 20 17.48 12.15 15.21
C ALA A 20 17.70 11.77 16.69
N ASN A 21 18.57 10.81 17.00
CA ASN A 21 19.11 10.64 18.35
C ASN A 21 20.63 10.45 18.33
N VAL A 22 21.31 11.33 19.06
CA VAL A 22 22.75 11.59 18.99
C VAL A 22 23.60 10.40 19.45
N ALA A 23 24.46 9.94 18.55
CA ALA A 23 25.79 9.36 18.74
C ALA A 23 26.09 8.43 19.95
N ARG A 24 26.44 7.19 19.59
CA ARG A 24 27.33 6.20 20.27
C ARG A 24 26.75 5.29 21.35
N THR A 25 26.62 4.01 20.96
CA THR A 25 27.31 2.88 21.65
C THR A 25 27.63 1.72 20.72
N GLU A 26 26.85 1.49 19.65
CA GLU A 26 27.03 0.32 18.76
C GLU A 26 27.95 0.58 17.55
N ASP A 27 28.83 -0.39 17.25
CA ASP A 27 29.72 -0.40 16.08
C ASP A 27 28.99 -0.85 14.80
N VAL A 28 27.96 -0.12 14.40
CA VAL A 28 27.05 -0.51 13.31
C VAL A 28 26.80 0.63 12.34
N SER A 29 27.02 0.36 11.06
CA SER A 29 26.59 1.16 9.91
C SER A 29 25.62 0.33 9.04
N TYR A 30 24.93 1.01 8.13
CA TYR A 30 23.97 0.42 7.20
C TYR A 30 24.42 0.69 5.77
N ILE A 31 24.38 -0.36 4.94
CA ILE A 31 24.61 -0.25 3.50
C ILE A 31 23.48 -0.95 2.75
N TYR A 32 23.19 -0.49 1.53
CA TYR A 32 22.46 -1.28 0.55
C TYR A 32 23.34 -2.48 0.16
N LEU A 33 22.79 -3.69 0.14
CA LEU A 33 23.53 -4.92 -0.17
C LEU A 33 23.94 -4.92 -1.63
N ASP A 34 23.03 -4.57 -2.53
CA ASP A 34 23.27 -4.45 -3.97
C ASP A 34 22.41 -3.36 -4.64
N ASN A 35 22.55 -3.26 -5.97
CA ASN A 35 21.80 -2.35 -6.83
C ASN A 35 20.56 -3.04 -7.43
N THR A 36 19.70 -3.62 -6.59
CA THR A 36 18.36 -4.05 -7.00
C THR A 36 17.48 -2.86 -7.39
N ALA A 37 16.38 -3.13 -8.09
CA ALA A 37 15.43 -2.12 -8.55
C ALA A 37 14.80 -1.26 -7.42
N TYR A 38 14.96 -1.65 -6.15
CA TYR A 38 14.43 -0.94 -4.98
C TYR A 38 15.55 -0.75 -3.95
N LEU A 39 16.21 0.41 -3.98
CA LEU A 39 17.26 0.72 -3.01
C LEU A 39 16.73 0.63 -1.57
N ALA A 40 15.68 1.39 -1.21
CA ALA A 40 15.07 1.36 0.12
C ALA A 40 14.25 0.09 0.47
N ASN A 41 14.42 -1.03 -0.26
CA ASN A 41 13.80 -2.29 0.14
C ASN A 41 14.46 -2.80 1.43
N ALA A 42 13.70 -3.01 2.51
CA ALA A 42 14.25 -3.34 3.82
C ALA A 42 15.17 -4.59 3.85
N PRO A 43 14.93 -5.68 3.09
CA PRO A 43 15.86 -6.79 2.95
C PRO A 43 17.17 -6.45 2.22
N ASN A 44 17.18 -5.40 1.39
CA ASN A 44 18.40 -4.88 0.76
C ASN A 44 19.26 -4.06 1.74
N VAL A 45 18.79 -3.73 2.94
CA VAL A 45 19.60 -2.99 3.93
C VAL A 45 20.28 -3.96 4.91
N VAL A 46 21.61 -3.95 4.91
CA VAL A 46 22.44 -4.85 5.74
C VAL A 46 23.33 -4.08 6.72
N LYS A 47 23.51 -4.66 7.92
CA LYS A 47 24.35 -4.10 8.97
C LYS A 47 25.81 -4.51 8.74
N VAL A 48 26.73 -3.55 8.82
CA VAL A 48 28.17 -3.78 8.75
C VAL A 48 28.88 -3.05 9.89
N SER A 49 30.10 -3.48 10.25
CA SER A 49 30.89 -2.81 11.29
C SER A 49 31.27 -1.40 10.82
N TRP A 50 30.94 -0.40 11.63
CA TRP A 50 31.30 0.98 11.32
C TRP A 50 32.81 1.19 11.38
N SER A 51 33.48 0.65 12.40
CA SER A 51 34.94 0.73 12.55
C SER A 51 35.69 0.07 11.39
N ALA A 52 35.15 -1.02 10.82
CA ALA A 52 35.69 -1.64 9.61
C ALA A 52 35.55 -0.76 8.36
N LEU A 53 34.37 -0.17 8.13
CA LEU A 53 34.14 0.79 7.04
C LEU A 53 35.02 2.04 7.19
N GLN A 54 35.05 2.62 8.39
CA GLN A 54 35.82 3.82 8.71
C GLN A 54 37.31 3.59 8.45
N ALA A 55 37.85 2.44 8.87
CA ALA A 55 39.24 2.08 8.60
C ALA A 55 39.51 1.85 7.10
N ALA A 56 38.57 1.25 6.36
CA ALA A 56 38.72 1.03 4.92
C ALA A 56 38.70 2.35 4.12
N PHE A 57 37.79 3.27 4.44
CA PHE A 57 37.65 4.55 3.74
C PHE A 57 38.78 5.56 4.02
N VAL A 58 39.72 5.27 4.93
CA VAL A 58 40.99 6.03 5.04
C VAL A 58 41.85 5.89 3.78
N SER A 59 41.74 4.77 3.07
CA SER A 59 42.53 4.47 1.87
C SER A 59 41.66 3.77 0.81
N PRO A 60 40.71 4.48 0.20
CA PRO A 60 39.79 3.88 -0.77
C PRO A 60 40.52 3.39 -2.02
N ASN A 61 40.05 2.28 -2.57
CA ASN A 61 40.58 1.65 -3.78
C ASN A 61 40.33 2.50 -5.02
N ARG A 62 39.18 3.20 -5.07
CA ARG A 62 38.81 4.17 -6.10
C ARG A 62 38.17 5.41 -5.49
N SER A 63 38.30 6.54 -6.17
CA SER A 63 37.61 7.78 -5.82
C SER A 63 37.31 8.62 -7.06
N ASP A 64 36.28 9.45 -6.98
CA ASP A 64 35.94 10.48 -7.96
C ASP A 64 35.32 11.71 -7.26
N VAL A 65 35.40 12.89 -7.87
CA VAL A 65 34.92 14.16 -7.30
C VAL A 65 34.29 15.04 -8.37
N ALA A 66 32.99 15.27 -8.26
CA ALA A 66 32.21 16.13 -9.14
C ALA A 66 31.91 17.45 -8.43
N SER A 67 32.06 18.58 -9.12
CA SER A 67 31.76 19.91 -8.57
C SER A 67 30.60 20.58 -9.28
N TYR A 68 29.74 21.24 -8.52
CA TYR A 68 28.53 21.88 -8.99
C TYR A 68 28.34 23.27 -8.38
N THR A 69 27.38 24.04 -8.92
CA THR A 69 26.98 25.33 -8.36
C THR A 69 25.89 25.09 -7.32
N GLY A 70 25.90 25.85 -6.24
CA GLY A 70 24.81 25.90 -5.26
C GLY A 70 24.50 27.35 -4.92
N PHE A 71 24.04 27.59 -3.69
CA PHE A 71 23.62 28.92 -3.23
C PHE A 71 24.17 29.25 -1.84
N ASP A 72 24.34 30.54 -1.56
CA ASP A 72 24.67 31.04 -0.24
C ASP A 72 23.45 30.94 0.69
N TRP A 73 23.33 29.79 1.35
CA TRP A 73 22.26 29.50 2.31
C TRP A 73 22.28 30.36 3.58
N THR A 74 23.30 31.21 3.79
CA THR A 74 23.35 32.12 4.95
C THR A 74 22.48 33.37 4.74
N GLN A 75 21.95 33.53 3.53
CA GLN A 75 20.95 34.52 3.15
C GLN A 75 19.58 33.84 3.05
N PRO A 76 18.46 34.55 3.23
CA PRO A 76 17.14 34.00 2.96
C PRO A 76 17.02 33.45 1.53
N TYR A 77 16.26 32.38 1.37
CA TYR A 77 16.01 31.72 0.08
C TYR A 77 15.50 32.73 -0.98
N PRO A 78 16.00 32.71 -2.23
CA PRO A 78 16.94 31.75 -2.82
C PRO A 78 18.43 32.13 -2.71
N GLY A 79 18.79 33.16 -1.92
CA GLY A 79 20.18 33.60 -1.75
C GLY A 79 20.88 33.98 -3.06
N ALA A 80 22.22 33.98 -3.02
CA ALA A 80 23.07 34.26 -4.19
C ALA A 80 23.74 32.97 -4.71
N PRO A 81 23.85 32.74 -6.03
CA PRO A 81 24.58 31.60 -6.59
C PRO A 81 26.04 31.57 -6.12
N LEU A 82 26.51 30.38 -5.75
CA LEU A 82 27.83 30.17 -5.14
C LEU A 82 28.46 28.87 -5.68
N SER A 83 29.65 28.96 -6.26
CA SER A 83 30.40 27.82 -6.77
C SER A 83 31.27 27.15 -5.71
N GLY A 84 31.63 25.88 -5.94
CA GLY A 84 32.52 25.10 -5.07
C GLY A 84 31.81 24.14 -4.12
N PHE A 85 30.56 23.78 -4.43
CA PHE A 85 29.94 22.58 -3.88
C PHE A 85 30.51 21.36 -4.61
N SER A 86 30.69 20.25 -3.90
CA SER A 86 31.24 19.02 -4.48
C SER A 86 30.59 17.78 -3.88
N ALA A 87 30.42 16.74 -4.71
CA ALA A 87 30.08 15.40 -4.29
C ALA A 87 31.30 14.48 -4.50
N TYR A 88 31.52 13.56 -3.58
CA TYR A 88 32.71 12.70 -3.53
C TYR A 88 32.28 11.24 -3.52
N LEU A 89 32.79 10.46 -4.46
CA LEU A 89 32.63 9.00 -4.49
C LEU A 89 33.89 8.35 -3.93
N ARG A 90 33.73 7.35 -3.06
CA ARG A 90 34.82 6.47 -2.59
C ARG A 90 34.37 5.02 -2.68
N ILE A 91 35.22 4.14 -3.20
CA ILE A 91 34.95 2.69 -3.27
C ILE A 91 36.04 1.94 -2.51
N VAL A 92 35.64 1.03 -1.62
CA VAL A 92 36.52 0.09 -0.92
C VAL A 92 36.21 -1.33 -1.35
N ASP A 93 37.26 -2.11 -1.60
CA ASP A 93 37.15 -3.49 -2.08
C ASP A 93 37.17 -4.52 -0.93
N ASP A 94 36.56 -5.68 -1.16
CA ASP A 94 36.64 -6.89 -0.30
C ASP A 94 36.28 -6.70 1.20
N LEU A 95 35.34 -5.80 1.50
CA LEU A 95 34.84 -5.57 2.85
C LEU A 95 34.19 -6.85 3.40
N ALA A 96 34.53 -7.21 4.65
CA ALA A 96 33.94 -8.35 5.34
C ALA A 96 32.54 -8.02 5.89
N PHE A 97 31.60 -8.93 5.71
CA PHE A 97 30.35 -8.90 6.49
C PHE A 97 30.59 -9.39 7.92
N PRO A 98 29.86 -8.87 8.92
CA PRO A 98 29.83 -9.45 10.26
C PRO A 98 29.09 -10.80 10.25
N SER A 99 29.40 -11.66 11.23
CA SER A 99 28.75 -12.97 11.41
C SER A 99 27.24 -12.92 11.63
N SER A 100 26.70 -11.74 11.95
CA SER A 100 25.25 -11.46 12.05
C SER A 100 24.56 -11.28 10.70
N VAL A 101 25.30 -11.13 9.60
CA VAL A 101 24.78 -11.07 8.22
C VAL A 101 25.05 -12.39 7.49
N THR A 102 26.26 -12.96 7.61
CA THR A 102 26.60 -14.26 7.03
C THR A 102 27.79 -14.90 7.75
N THR A 103 27.80 -16.23 7.83
CA THR A 103 28.91 -17.04 8.34
C THR A 103 29.83 -17.56 7.24
N GLU A 104 29.47 -17.35 5.97
CA GLU A 104 30.29 -17.70 4.82
C GLU A 104 31.40 -16.67 4.62
N ASN A 105 32.55 -17.08 4.07
CA ASN A 105 33.69 -16.19 3.82
C ASN A 105 33.49 -15.34 2.56
N VAL A 106 32.38 -14.61 2.51
CA VAL A 106 31.99 -13.73 1.41
C VAL A 106 32.23 -12.27 1.76
N LYS A 107 32.48 -11.47 0.73
CA LYS A 107 32.88 -10.07 0.74
C LYS A 107 31.94 -9.21 -0.09
N THR A 108 32.08 -7.91 0.01
CA THR A 108 31.41 -6.94 -0.86
C THR A 108 32.29 -5.72 -1.11
N ASN A 109 32.16 -5.09 -2.27
CA ASN A 109 32.83 -3.81 -2.54
C ASN A 109 31.83 -2.70 -2.26
N VAL A 110 32.16 -1.78 -1.35
CA VAL A 110 31.23 -0.73 -0.90
C VAL A 110 31.62 0.61 -1.53
N ALA A 111 30.69 1.20 -2.26
CA ALA A 111 30.75 2.59 -2.66
C ALA A 111 30.05 3.47 -1.61
N ALA A 112 30.65 4.61 -1.28
CA ALA A 112 30.09 5.65 -0.41
C ALA A 112 30.08 7.00 -1.11
N ILE A 113 29.07 7.82 -0.82
CA ILE A 113 28.99 9.23 -1.26
C ILE A 113 29.07 10.15 -0.04
N SER A 114 29.90 11.19 -0.13
CA SER A 114 30.00 12.31 0.82
C SER A 114 30.02 13.66 0.10
N TYR A 115 29.95 14.76 0.85
CA TYR A 115 29.66 16.10 0.32
C TYR A 115 30.60 17.15 0.86
N GLY A 116 30.96 18.14 0.04
CA GLY A 116 31.72 19.30 0.48
C GLY A 116 31.04 20.59 0.05
N VAL A 117 31.07 21.58 0.94
CA VAL A 117 30.57 22.93 0.64
C VAL A 117 31.70 23.97 0.63
N PRO A 118 31.53 25.11 -0.06
CA PRO A 118 32.59 26.10 -0.22
C PRO A 118 33.17 26.58 1.12
N PRO A 119 34.48 26.90 1.21
CA PRO A 119 35.08 27.48 2.41
C PRO A 119 34.39 28.77 2.90
N SER A 120 33.70 29.50 2.01
CA SER A 120 32.88 30.66 2.37
C SER A 120 31.63 30.31 3.18
N LEU A 121 31.12 29.08 3.09
CA LEU A 121 30.03 28.55 3.92
C LEU A 121 30.52 27.79 5.15
N MET A 122 31.83 27.62 5.32
CA MET A 122 32.42 26.97 6.50
C MET A 122 32.88 27.98 7.55
N LYS A 123 32.91 27.54 8.80
CA LYS A 123 33.56 28.21 9.94
C LYS A 123 34.99 27.67 10.10
N ASN A 124 35.82 28.41 10.85
CA ASN A 124 37.20 28.02 11.16
C ASN A 124 37.32 26.77 12.06
N ASP A 125 36.22 26.28 12.63
CA ASP A 125 36.14 25.08 13.46
C ASP A 125 35.86 23.79 12.65
N GLY A 126 35.65 23.90 11.33
CA GLY A 126 35.36 22.78 10.43
C GLY A 126 33.88 22.44 10.29
N PHE A 127 32.96 23.27 10.81
CA PHE A 127 31.51 23.09 10.66
C PHE A 127 30.88 24.16 9.74
N PRO A 128 29.71 23.91 9.14
CA PRO A 128 29.03 24.90 8.33
C PRO A 128 28.58 26.13 9.14
N LYS A 129 28.47 27.27 8.45
CA LYS A 129 27.75 28.46 8.91
C LYS A 129 26.25 28.14 9.00
N SER A 130 25.55 28.85 9.89
CA SER A 130 24.11 28.70 10.03
C SER A 130 23.43 28.93 8.70
N MET A 131 22.58 27.98 8.31
CA MET A 131 21.61 28.13 7.24
C MET A 131 20.45 28.99 7.74
N ASP A 132 19.91 29.83 6.87
CA ASP A 132 18.69 30.59 7.15
C ASP A 132 17.47 29.63 7.19
N PRO A 133 16.52 29.77 8.13
CA PRO A 133 15.39 28.84 8.27
C PRO A 133 14.48 28.72 7.05
N SER A 134 14.56 29.63 6.07
CA SER A 134 13.79 29.54 4.82
C SER A 134 14.24 28.43 3.87
N TRP A 135 15.39 27.79 4.11
CA TRP A 135 15.95 26.75 3.22
C TRP A 135 15.53 25.33 3.58
N TYR A 136 15.32 24.51 2.55
CA TYR A 136 15.20 23.07 2.64
C TYR A 136 15.91 22.43 1.44
N ILE A 137 16.83 21.48 1.68
CA ILE A 137 17.68 20.91 0.62
C ILE A 137 17.47 19.39 0.55
N CYS A 138 17.40 18.87 -0.67
CA CYS A 138 17.27 17.46 -0.97
C CYS A 138 18.46 16.97 -1.79
N GLN A 139 18.91 15.74 -1.57
CA GLN A 139 19.88 15.02 -2.40
C GLN A 139 19.27 13.70 -2.83
N HIS A 140 18.97 13.57 -4.12
CA HIS A 140 18.45 12.35 -4.73
C HIS A 140 19.60 11.53 -5.35
N TYR A 141 19.46 10.21 -5.31
CA TYR A 141 20.47 9.26 -5.77
C TYR A 141 19.90 8.29 -6.79
N TYR A 142 20.55 8.19 -7.95
CA TYR A 142 20.30 7.16 -8.95
C TYR A 142 21.61 6.41 -9.25
N VAL A 143 21.55 5.09 -9.33
CA VAL A 143 22.73 4.24 -9.57
C VAL A 143 22.50 3.38 -10.80
N SER A 144 23.16 3.72 -11.91
CA SER A 144 23.06 2.97 -13.16
C SER A 144 24.27 2.07 -13.41
N THR A 145 24.02 0.95 -14.10
CA THR A 145 25.06 0.04 -14.61
C THR A 145 25.04 -0.07 -16.14
N ILE A 146 24.30 0.81 -16.83
CA ILE A 146 24.08 0.75 -18.29
C ILE A 146 25.22 1.41 -19.09
N SER A 147 25.72 2.57 -18.64
CA SER A 147 26.73 3.34 -19.37
C SER A 147 28.04 2.55 -19.52
N ASP A 148 28.67 2.56 -20.70
CA ASP A 148 29.90 1.80 -20.97
C ASP A 148 31.02 2.14 -19.96
N PRO A 149 31.58 1.18 -19.21
CA PRO A 149 32.62 1.46 -18.21
C PRO A 149 33.93 1.98 -18.78
N THR A 150 34.19 1.79 -20.08
CA THR A 150 35.43 2.20 -20.75
C THR A 150 35.38 3.65 -21.25
N THR A 151 34.21 4.28 -21.18
CA THR A 151 34.02 5.71 -21.49
C THR A 151 33.94 6.49 -20.18
N ASP A 152 34.78 7.51 -20.03
CA ASP A 152 34.73 8.42 -18.90
C ASP A 152 33.39 9.17 -18.87
N VAL A 153 32.85 9.42 -17.68
CA VAL A 153 31.58 10.12 -17.47
C VAL A 153 31.88 11.55 -17.05
N GLU A 154 31.41 12.51 -17.83
CA GLU A 154 31.50 13.93 -17.49
C GLU A 154 30.67 14.25 -16.25
N HIS A 155 31.25 15.04 -15.35
CA HIS A 155 30.68 15.35 -14.04
C HIS A 155 29.39 16.19 -14.09
N ASP A 156 29.14 16.87 -15.22
CA ASP A 156 27.93 17.64 -15.51
C ASP A 156 26.73 16.77 -15.94
N CYS A 157 26.90 15.43 -15.96
CA CYS A 157 25.92 14.45 -16.42
C CYS A 157 25.55 14.56 -17.91
N SER A 158 26.39 15.17 -18.75
CA SER A 158 26.16 15.34 -20.19
C SER A 158 26.04 14.04 -20.99
N PHE A 159 26.37 12.87 -20.40
CA PHE A 159 26.03 11.56 -20.97
C PHE A 159 24.51 11.26 -20.96
N LEU A 160 23.72 11.95 -20.12
CA LEU A 160 22.27 11.86 -20.13
C LEU A 160 21.71 12.71 -21.29
N PRO A 161 20.74 12.22 -22.07
CA PRO A 161 20.03 13.01 -23.06
C PRO A 161 19.51 14.33 -22.48
N MET A 162 19.55 15.41 -23.26
CA MET A 162 19.11 16.74 -22.80
C MET A 162 17.66 16.74 -22.27
N GLU A 163 16.79 15.96 -22.91
CA GLU A 163 15.40 15.72 -22.51
C GLU A 163 15.32 15.00 -21.14
N CYS A 164 16.10 13.93 -20.94
CA CYS A 164 16.23 13.26 -19.64
C CYS A 164 16.65 14.23 -18.52
N GLN A 165 17.66 15.07 -18.78
CA GLN A 165 18.10 16.05 -17.78
C GLN A 165 17.00 17.07 -17.45
N GLN A 166 16.25 17.54 -18.45
CA GLN A 166 15.15 18.49 -18.27
C GLN A 166 13.97 17.87 -17.50
N ASP A 167 13.54 16.66 -17.88
CA ASP A 167 12.46 15.94 -17.21
C ASP A 167 12.83 15.58 -15.77
N LEU A 168 14.06 15.12 -15.54
CA LEU A 168 14.55 14.78 -14.20
C LEU A 168 14.53 16.01 -13.29
N LYS A 169 15.04 17.17 -13.76
CA LYS A 169 14.93 18.44 -13.01
C LYS A 169 13.46 18.83 -12.77
N SER A 170 12.63 18.82 -13.82
CA SER A 170 11.21 19.22 -13.76
C SER A 170 10.41 18.36 -12.77
N SER A 171 10.60 17.04 -12.80
CA SER A 171 9.88 16.09 -11.94
C SER A 171 10.12 16.29 -10.44
N LEU A 172 11.31 16.76 -10.04
CA LEU A 172 11.66 17.02 -8.64
C LEU A 172 11.16 18.38 -8.12
N VAL A 173 10.81 19.30 -9.03
CA VAL A 173 10.45 20.69 -8.72
C VAL A 173 8.94 20.91 -8.76
N LYS A 174 8.27 20.37 -9.78
CA LYS A 174 6.82 20.56 -10.04
C LYS A 174 5.93 20.17 -8.85
N THR A 175 6.42 19.28 -8.01
CA THR A 175 5.76 18.63 -6.87
C THR A 175 6.52 18.89 -5.56
N TRP A 176 7.35 19.94 -5.50
CA TRP A 176 8.05 20.35 -4.29
C TRP A 176 7.07 20.65 -3.16
N GLY A 177 7.28 20.03 -1.99
CA GLY A 177 6.39 20.19 -0.84
C GLY A 177 5.00 19.56 -0.97
N SER A 178 4.62 18.96 -2.11
CA SER A 178 3.27 18.41 -2.29
C SER A 178 2.96 17.20 -1.42
N PHE A 179 3.98 16.61 -0.79
CA PHE A 179 3.89 15.48 0.12
C PHE A 179 4.37 15.81 1.55
N GLU A 180 4.65 17.09 1.86
CA GLU A 180 5.20 17.47 3.17
C GLU A 180 4.28 17.08 4.33
N SER A 181 2.97 17.22 4.16
CA SER A 181 1.96 16.78 5.14
C SER A 181 1.86 15.26 5.31
N GLU A 182 2.39 14.48 4.36
CA GLU A 182 2.35 13.01 4.37
C GLU A 182 3.67 12.39 4.85
N THR A 183 4.81 13.01 4.49
CA THR A 183 6.16 12.45 4.73
C THR A 183 6.99 13.24 5.75
N GLY A 184 6.56 14.44 6.12
CA GLY A 184 7.33 15.38 6.95
C GLY A 184 8.56 15.98 6.25
N ALA A 185 8.62 15.92 4.91
CA ALA A 185 9.73 16.42 4.12
C ALA A 185 9.27 17.15 2.86
N MET A 186 9.96 18.24 2.48
CA MET A 186 9.69 18.94 1.21
C MET A 186 10.05 18.07 -0.01
N CYS A 187 11.01 17.15 0.15
CA CYS A 187 11.28 16.06 -0.79
C CYS A 187 10.33 14.89 -0.50
N GLY A 188 9.71 14.34 -1.53
CA GLY A 188 8.88 13.14 -1.41
C GLY A 188 8.27 12.70 -2.73
N ALA A 189 8.00 13.65 -3.62
CA ALA A 189 7.52 13.33 -4.95
C ALA A 189 8.52 12.48 -5.74
N ASN A 190 8.03 11.41 -6.34
CA ASN A 190 8.80 10.40 -7.08
C ASN A 190 9.84 9.64 -6.24
N ALA A 191 9.84 9.76 -4.91
CA ALA A 191 10.70 8.95 -4.04
C ALA A 191 10.33 7.47 -4.18
N LEU A 192 11.31 6.62 -4.49
CA LEU A 192 11.09 5.22 -4.85
C LEU A 192 10.20 4.99 -6.09
N ASP A 193 9.92 5.99 -6.93
CA ASP A 193 9.29 5.76 -8.23
C ASP A 193 10.31 5.40 -9.31
N LEU A 194 9.81 4.83 -10.41
CA LEU A 194 10.63 4.59 -11.60
C LEU A 194 11.07 5.92 -12.22
N ILE A 195 12.31 5.98 -12.66
CA ILE A 195 12.84 7.15 -13.37
C ILE A 195 11.99 7.52 -14.61
N THR A 196 11.97 8.81 -14.92
CA THR A 196 11.25 9.39 -16.06
C THR A 196 11.54 8.61 -17.36
N PRO A 197 10.54 8.39 -18.24
CA PRO A 197 10.72 7.58 -19.45
C PRO A 197 11.91 8.01 -20.32
N SER A 198 12.13 9.31 -20.48
CA SER A 198 13.25 9.92 -21.22
C SER A 198 14.64 9.51 -20.71
N CYS A 199 14.77 9.10 -19.45
CA CYS A 199 16.04 8.66 -18.87
C CYS A 199 16.30 7.15 -18.97
N ARG A 200 15.32 6.33 -19.39
CA ARG A 200 15.40 4.86 -19.27
C ARG A 200 16.51 4.23 -20.12
N ASP A 201 16.79 4.75 -21.29
CA ASP A 201 17.85 4.21 -22.15
C ASP A 201 19.25 4.49 -21.60
N ALA A 202 19.44 5.62 -20.91
CA ALA A 202 20.73 6.03 -20.35
C ALA A 202 21.00 5.47 -18.95
N LEU A 203 19.94 5.33 -18.12
CA LEU A 203 20.05 4.94 -16.71
C LEU A 203 19.44 3.56 -16.39
N GLY A 204 18.54 3.03 -17.21
CA GLY A 204 17.80 1.79 -16.97
C GLY A 204 16.53 2.01 -16.12
N LEU A 205 15.94 0.90 -15.65
CA LEU A 205 14.78 0.90 -14.74
C LEU A 205 15.21 1.14 -13.28
N VAL A 206 15.90 2.25 -13.03
CA VAL A 206 16.35 2.67 -11.70
C VAL A 206 15.25 3.43 -10.95
N ARG A 207 15.29 3.36 -9.62
CA ARG A 207 14.46 4.14 -8.69
C ARG A 207 15.34 5.04 -7.83
N THR A 208 14.81 6.19 -7.41
CA THR A 208 15.55 7.12 -6.55
C THR A 208 15.47 6.73 -5.07
N ASP A 209 16.58 6.91 -4.36
CA ASP A 209 16.58 7.17 -2.91
C ASP A 209 16.89 8.66 -2.67
N PHE A 210 16.74 9.18 -1.45
CA PHE A 210 17.09 10.58 -1.13
C PHE A 210 17.52 10.83 0.32
N LEU A 211 18.26 11.92 0.53
CA LEU A 211 18.48 12.56 1.83
C LEU A 211 17.89 13.98 1.81
N ALA A 212 17.49 14.47 2.98
CA ALA A 212 16.79 15.75 3.16
C ALA A 212 17.28 16.43 4.43
N TRP A 213 17.47 17.75 4.40
CA TRP A 213 17.84 18.52 5.58
C TRP A 213 17.49 20.02 5.51
N ASP A 214 17.39 20.63 6.68
CA ASP A 214 17.14 22.05 6.88
C ASP A 214 18.14 22.71 7.85
N SER A 215 17.84 23.94 8.28
CA SER A 215 18.64 24.70 9.24
C SER A 215 18.81 24.01 10.62
N SER A 216 17.84 23.20 11.06
CA SER A 216 17.90 22.47 12.33
C SER A 216 18.86 21.30 12.28
N ASN A 217 18.92 20.58 11.14
CA ASN A 217 19.88 19.50 10.94
C ASN A 217 21.33 20.01 10.89
N LEU A 218 21.55 21.20 10.30
CA LEU A 218 22.87 21.83 10.26
C LEU A 218 23.29 22.45 11.60
N ALA A 219 22.38 22.61 12.56
CA ALA A 219 22.72 23.03 13.91
C ALA A 219 23.37 21.91 14.75
N ASP A 220 23.10 20.63 14.43
CA ASP A 220 23.78 19.49 15.05
C ASP A 220 25.13 19.19 14.40
N THR A 221 26.16 18.97 15.23
CA THR A 221 27.55 18.73 14.78
C THR A 221 27.80 17.33 14.24
N ALA A 222 26.98 16.32 14.58
CA ALA A 222 27.11 14.99 14.00
C ALA A 222 26.43 14.92 12.63
N THR A 223 25.23 15.51 12.53
CA THR A 223 24.36 15.51 11.35
C THR A 223 24.90 16.45 10.25
N SER A 224 25.31 17.67 10.60
CA SER A 224 25.88 18.64 9.64
C SER A 224 27.08 18.09 8.85
N LYS A 225 27.93 17.27 9.47
CA LYS A 225 29.08 16.63 8.79
C LYS A 225 28.65 15.79 7.59
N ILE A 226 27.55 15.03 7.72
CA ILE A 226 27.09 14.07 6.71
C ILE A 226 26.68 14.78 5.42
N PHE A 227 26.10 15.99 5.54
CA PHE A 227 25.61 16.78 4.42
C PHE A 227 26.61 17.81 3.87
N THR A 228 27.68 18.14 4.60
CA THR A 228 28.51 19.32 4.29
C THR A 228 30.04 19.14 4.35
N VAL A 229 30.53 18.03 4.90
CA VAL A 229 31.98 17.77 5.10
C VAL A 229 32.42 16.55 4.31
N ASP A 230 33.58 16.65 3.63
CA ASP A 230 34.18 15.54 2.89
C ASP A 230 34.79 14.48 3.84
N GLU A 231 33.91 13.79 4.54
CA GLU A 231 34.18 12.70 5.46
C GLU A 231 33.07 11.67 5.28
N VAL A 232 33.42 10.42 4.97
CA VAL A 232 32.41 9.34 4.97
C VAL A 232 31.97 9.15 6.41
N GLY A 233 30.68 9.36 6.68
CA GLY A 233 30.08 9.21 8.00
C GLY A 233 29.42 7.85 8.21
N GLN A 234 29.06 7.56 9.45
CA GLN A 234 28.44 6.28 9.87
C GLN A 234 27.12 5.93 9.16
N TYR A 235 26.54 6.89 8.45
CA TYR A 235 25.26 6.78 7.76
C TYR A 235 25.27 7.52 6.40
N SER A 236 26.45 7.77 5.83
CA SER A 236 26.54 8.23 4.43
C SER A 236 25.84 7.25 3.49
N MET A 237 25.33 7.72 2.34
CA MET A 237 24.76 6.81 1.34
C MET A 237 25.82 5.79 0.90
N MET A 238 25.55 4.51 1.11
CA MET A 238 26.49 3.42 0.90
C MET A 238 25.83 2.21 0.23
N ILE A 239 26.49 1.63 -0.77
CA ILE A 239 25.97 0.50 -1.55
C ILE A 239 27.06 -0.52 -1.90
N GLY A 240 26.79 -1.79 -1.58
CA GLY A 240 27.62 -2.96 -1.84
C GLY A 240 27.40 -3.57 -3.23
N THR A 241 28.13 -4.64 -3.54
CA THR A 241 28.01 -5.44 -4.77
C THR A 241 27.39 -6.82 -4.53
N GLY A 242 26.55 -6.96 -3.50
CA GLY A 242 26.05 -8.25 -3.02
C GLY A 242 27.13 -9.06 -2.29
N PHE A 243 26.88 -10.35 -2.14
CA PHE A 243 27.85 -11.32 -1.64
C PHE A 243 28.77 -11.77 -2.79
N SER A 244 30.07 -11.83 -2.55
CA SER A 244 31.06 -12.27 -3.53
C SER A 244 32.21 -13.02 -2.87
N ASP A 245 32.84 -13.95 -3.59
CA ASP A 245 34.11 -14.53 -3.12
C ASP A 245 35.19 -13.44 -2.95
N PRO A 246 36.16 -13.61 -2.03
CA PRO A 246 37.27 -12.67 -1.88
C PRO A 246 38.07 -12.57 -3.18
N ASN A 247 38.42 -11.35 -3.61
CA ASN A 247 39.12 -11.04 -4.87
C ASN A 247 38.34 -11.38 -6.16
N ASN A 248 37.00 -11.35 -6.11
CA ASN A 248 36.16 -11.62 -7.27
C ASN A 248 36.22 -10.47 -8.30
N GLN A 249 36.76 -10.74 -9.50
CA GLN A 249 36.89 -9.72 -10.55
C GLN A 249 35.53 -9.19 -11.06
N THR A 250 34.47 -10.02 -11.05
CA THR A 250 33.13 -9.59 -11.44
C THR A 250 32.55 -8.59 -10.44
N SER A 251 32.83 -8.74 -9.14
CA SER A 251 32.37 -7.78 -8.13
C SER A 251 33.12 -6.45 -8.24
N TYR A 252 34.43 -6.45 -8.54
CA TYR A 252 35.18 -5.22 -8.82
C TYR A 252 34.64 -4.50 -10.06
N TYR A 253 34.38 -5.24 -11.14
CA TYR A 253 33.75 -4.71 -12.35
C TYR A 253 32.39 -4.08 -12.03
N ALA A 254 31.55 -4.78 -11.26
CA ALA A 254 30.23 -4.28 -10.85
C ALA A 254 30.30 -3.03 -9.96
N ALA A 255 31.33 -2.89 -9.12
CA ALA A 255 31.54 -1.68 -8.31
C ALA A 255 31.96 -0.48 -9.17
N TYR A 256 32.94 -0.67 -10.06
CA TYR A 256 33.55 0.41 -10.82
C TYR A 256 32.72 0.83 -12.05
N ASN A 257 31.87 -0.05 -12.58
CA ASN A 257 30.94 0.26 -13.69
C ASN A 257 29.70 1.07 -13.26
N ARG A 258 29.50 1.32 -11.96
CA ARG A 258 28.34 2.12 -11.52
C ARG A 258 28.55 3.60 -11.83
N THR A 259 27.59 4.20 -12.52
CA THR A 259 27.45 5.66 -12.60
C THR A 259 26.50 6.09 -11.49
N TYR A 260 26.97 6.99 -10.63
CA TYR A 260 26.17 7.59 -9.57
C TYR A 260 25.72 8.97 -10.03
N VAL A 261 24.41 9.17 -10.19
CA VAL A 261 23.83 10.48 -10.46
C VAL A 261 23.32 11.02 -9.13
N VAL A 262 23.97 12.07 -8.64
CA VAL A 262 23.52 12.83 -7.48
C VAL A 262 22.79 14.07 -7.96
N VAL A 263 21.57 14.27 -7.48
CA VAL A 263 20.72 15.40 -7.88
C VAL A 263 20.40 16.21 -6.63
N THR A 264 21.01 17.39 -6.50
CA THR A 264 20.77 18.30 -5.36
C THR A 264 19.67 19.28 -5.73
N VAL A 265 18.60 19.32 -4.94
CA VAL A 265 17.51 20.30 -5.07
C VAL A 265 17.64 21.34 -3.97
N PHE A 266 17.88 22.57 -4.38
CA PHE A 266 17.96 23.76 -3.54
C PHE A 266 16.58 24.43 -3.53
N GLY A 267 15.81 24.23 -2.46
CA GLY A 267 14.44 24.76 -2.36
C GLY A 267 14.16 25.46 -1.04
N HIS A 268 12.90 25.85 -0.89
CA HIS A 268 12.39 26.53 0.29
C HIS A 268 11.71 25.56 1.27
N GLY A 269 11.67 25.91 2.55
CA GLY A 269 10.86 25.23 3.56
C GLY A 269 9.36 25.52 3.44
N ALA A 270 8.54 24.75 4.16
CA ALA A 270 7.07 24.85 4.12
C ALA A 270 6.52 26.24 4.50
N ASP A 271 7.17 26.91 5.46
CA ASP A 271 6.75 28.22 5.98
C ASP A 271 6.96 29.39 5.00
N VAL A 272 7.63 29.17 3.85
CA VAL A 272 8.02 30.26 2.92
C VAL A 272 6.92 30.53 1.89
N SER A 273 6.07 31.51 2.18
CA SER A 273 5.02 31.98 1.26
C SER A 273 5.59 32.75 0.05
N ASN A 274 5.05 32.50 -1.15
CA ASN A 274 5.47 33.11 -2.42
C ASN A 274 6.97 32.93 -2.75
N ALA A 275 7.54 31.78 -2.43
CA ALA A 275 8.92 31.43 -2.73
C ALA A 275 9.19 31.38 -4.25
N ALA A 276 10.47 31.57 -4.62
CA ALA A 276 10.95 31.24 -5.96
C ALA A 276 10.97 29.72 -6.19
N GLU A 277 10.80 29.29 -7.43
CA GLU A 277 10.84 27.87 -7.81
C GLU A 277 12.19 27.21 -7.43
N PRO A 278 12.20 26.01 -6.81
CA PRO A 278 13.41 25.27 -6.46
C PRO A 278 14.36 25.03 -7.64
N VAL A 279 15.66 25.07 -7.35
CA VAL A 279 16.72 24.91 -8.37
C VAL A 279 17.39 23.54 -8.23
N VAL A 280 17.54 22.83 -9.35
CA VAL A 280 18.10 21.48 -9.38
C VAL A 280 19.45 21.45 -10.07
N GLU A 281 20.44 20.87 -9.40
CA GLU A 281 21.81 20.73 -9.88
C GLU A 281 22.25 19.27 -9.83
N LEU A 282 22.88 18.80 -10.92
CA LEU A 282 23.32 17.41 -11.06
C LEU A 282 24.83 17.33 -10.89
N ALA A 283 25.28 16.23 -10.29
CA ALA A 283 26.68 15.84 -10.21
C ALA A 283 26.77 14.34 -10.49
N CYS A 284 27.46 13.97 -11.56
CA CYS A 284 27.67 12.57 -11.94
C CYS A 284 29.06 12.10 -11.52
N LEU A 285 29.13 10.90 -10.95
CA LEU A 285 30.34 10.33 -10.37
C LEU A 285 30.58 8.92 -10.89
N ARG A 286 31.81 8.68 -11.38
CA ARG A 286 32.32 7.36 -11.77
C ARG A 286 33.85 7.39 -11.74
N PRO A 287 34.53 6.44 -11.07
CA PRO A 287 35.99 6.41 -11.06
C PRO A 287 36.55 6.11 -12.46
N THR A 288 37.66 6.77 -12.81
CA THR A 288 38.35 6.56 -14.10
C THR A 288 38.69 5.10 -14.33
N TRP A 289 38.40 4.62 -15.55
CA TRP A 289 38.56 3.21 -15.89
C TRP A 289 40.02 2.77 -15.86
N SER A 290 40.29 1.62 -15.24
CA SER A 290 41.60 0.98 -15.27
C SER A 290 41.50 -0.52 -15.01
N ALA A 291 42.51 -1.27 -15.45
CA ALA A 291 42.54 -2.73 -15.39
C ALA A 291 42.31 -3.27 -13.96
N LEU A 292 41.55 -4.37 -13.86
CA LEU A 292 41.19 -5.00 -12.60
C LEU A 292 42.39 -5.66 -11.90
N PRO A 293 42.39 -5.76 -10.55
CA PRO A 293 43.39 -6.52 -9.81
C PRO A 293 43.49 -7.98 -10.29
N THR A 294 44.71 -8.51 -10.39
CA THR A 294 44.96 -9.91 -10.78
C THR A 294 45.03 -10.81 -9.54
N PRO A 295 44.25 -11.90 -9.44
CA PRO A 295 44.20 -12.73 -8.24
C PRO A 295 45.49 -13.55 -8.05
N THR A 296 46.12 -13.39 -6.88
CA THR A 296 47.35 -14.12 -6.53
C THR A 296 47.03 -15.57 -6.14
N THR A 297 47.47 -16.54 -6.93
CA THR A 297 47.04 -17.94 -6.80
C THR A 297 47.74 -18.68 -5.66
N THR A 298 47.01 -19.25 -4.69
CA THR A 298 47.49 -20.39 -3.88
C THR A 298 46.34 -21.35 -3.52
N SER A 299 46.58 -22.66 -3.71
CA SER A 299 45.60 -23.76 -3.54
C SER A 299 45.28 -24.08 -2.07
N LYS A 300 44.18 -24.77 -1.69
CA LYS A 300 43.91 -26.20 -2.01
C LYS A 300 42.53 -26.67 -1.50
N ALA A 301 41.90 -27.61 -2.20
CA ALA A 301 40.59 -28.19 -1.85
C ALA A 301 40.67 -29.44 -0.96
N ALA A 302 39.60 -29.74 -0.21
CA ALA A 302 39.32 -31.05 0.38
C ALA A 302 37.80 -31.28 0.60
N SER A 303 37.34 -32.50 0.35
CA SER A 303 35.94 -32.97 0.41
C SER A 303 35.82 -34.23 1.27
N THR A 304 34.73 -34.44 2.04
CA THR A 304 33.94 -35.73 2.12
C THR A 304 32.84 -35.83 3.23
N SER A 305 31.64 -36.24 2.80
CA SER A 305 30.62 -37.19 3.36
C SER A 305 30.39 -37.53 4.87
N VAL A 306 29.18 -37.19 5.38
CA VAL A 306 28.01 -38.03 5.83
C VAL A 306 28.08 -39.12 6.96
N ALA A 307 27.01 -39.13 7.81
CA ALA A 307 26.43 -40.22 8.69
C ALA A 307 27.05 -40.54 10.09
N SER A 308 26.33 -40.99 11.15
CA SER A 308 24.88 -41.15 11.49
C SER A 308 24.61 -41.50 12.99
N LYS A 309 23.52 -40.96 13.60
CA LYS A 309 22.65 -41.46 14.74
C LYS A 309 23.32 -41.80 16.13
N THR A 310 22.68 -41.94 17.31
CA THR A 310 21.29 -42.40 17.70
C THR A 310 20.93 -42.11 19.19
N THR A 311 19.65 -41.82 19.55
CA THR A 311 18.83 -42.17 20.81
C THR A 311 19.34 -41.94 22.27
N ALA A 312 18.56 -41.86 23.37
CA ALA A 312 17.13 -41.54 23.71
C ALA A 312 16.86 -41.66 25.28
N ALA A 313 15.63 -41.32 25.75
CA ALA A 313 14.93 -41.63 27.06
C ALA A 313 15.05 -40.62 28.27
N VAL A 314 14.00 -39.97 28.86
CA VAL A 314 12.69 -40.39 29.52
C VAL A 314 12.85 -40.78 31.03
N PRO A 315 11.98 -40.40 32.04
CA PRO A 315 11.00 -39.28 32.20
C PRO A 315 10.59 -38.78 33.67
N ALA A 316 9.63 -37.83 33.75
CA ALA A 316 8.41 -37.74 34.63
C ALA A 316 8.36 -37.26 36.13
N VAL A 317 7.17 -36.70 36.49
CA VAL A 317 6.41 -36.62 37.79
C VAL A 317 6.31 -35.27 38.56
N THR A 318 5.22 -34.78 39.23
CA THR A 318 3.72 -34.69 39.05
C THR A 318 3.04 -33.80 40.18
N THR A 319 1.96 -33.02 39.89
CA THR A 319 0.86 -32.41 40.75
C THR A 319 1.08 -31.35 41.87
N SER A 320 0.49 -30.14 41.71
CA SER A 320 -0.78 -29.58 42.30
C SER A 320 -1.16 -29.71 43.82
N PRO A 321 -2.15 -28.95 44.39
CA PRO A 321 -2.57 -27.52 44.25
C PRO A 321 -3.10 -26.83 45.59
N GLN A 322 -3.76 -25.65 45.49
CA GLN A 322 -5.04 -25.22 46.17
C GLN A 322 -5.13 -24.01 47.18
N SER A 323 -5.88 -22.94 46.77
CA SER A 323 -6.98 -22.19 47.49
C SER A 323 -6.71 -21.27 48.73
N SER A 324 -7.48 -20.22 49.11
CA SER A 324 -8.62 -19.42 48.53
C SER A 324 -9.09 -18.25 49.46
N SER A 325 -10.09 -17.42 49.03
CA SER A 325 -11.08 -16.58 49.79
C SER A 325 -10.75 -15.08 50.08
N SER A 326 -11.41 -14.06 49.47
CA SER A 326 -12.77 -13.41 49.66
C SER A 326 -12.93 -12.44 50.86
N SER A 327 -13.39 -11.17 50.73
CA SER A 327 -14.83 -10.76 50.82
C SER A 327 -15.12 -9.23 50.60
N SER A 328 -16.31 -8.94 50.04
CA SER A 328 -17.30 -7.82 50.12
C SER A 328 -17.21 -6.68 51.20
N ALA A 329 -17.95 -5.53 51.19
CA ALA A 329 -18.93 -4.83 50.29
C ALA A 329 -19.37 -3.44 50.88
N LEU A 330 -20.16 -2.63 50.14
CA LEU A 330 -21.33 -1.76 50.55
C LEU A 330 -21.43 -0.35 49.90
N ALA A 331 -22.68 0.13 49.74
CA ALA A 331 -23.07 1.40 49.10
C ALA A 331 -24.24 2.12 49.84
N ALA A 332 -24.52 3.39 49.51
CA ALA A 332 -25.67 4.17 50.00
C ALA A 332 -26.20 5.21 48.97
N PRO A 333 -27.46 5.68 49.03
CA PRO A 333 -28.11 6.42 47.92
C PRO A 333 -28.46 7.91 48.22
N THR A 334 -28.59 8.73 47.17
CA THR A 334 -29.09 10.13 47.26
C THR A 334 -29.95 10.56 46.05
N SER A 335 -30.79 11.58 46.27
CA SER A 335 -31.72 12.16 45.28
C SER A 335 -31.04 12.73 44.03
N VAL A 336 -31.53 12.37 42.85
CA VAL A 336 -31.00 12.85 41.56
C VAL A 336 -31.45 14.29 41.30
N LEU A 337 -30.60 15.26 41.63
CA LEU A 337 -30.70 16.61 41.06
C LEU A 337 -30.17 16.59 39.62
N ARG A 338 -30.92 17.20 38.70
CA ARG A 338 -30.60 17.33 37.28
C ARG A 338 -29.77 18.59 37.06
N CYS A 339 -28.78 18.56 36.17
CA CYS A 339 -28.04 19.76 35.81
C CYS A 339 -28.88 20.67 34.91
N ILE A 340 -28.88 21.97 35.22
CA ILE A 340 -29.59 23.03 34.49
C ILE A 340 -28.70 24.29 34.35
N GLY A 341 -27.43 24.05 34.05
CA GLY A 341 -26.42 25.09 33.85
C GLY A 341 -25.04 24.64 34.30
N GLY A 342 -24.05 24.82 33.44
CA GLY A 342 -22.68 24.38 33.66
C GLY A 342 -21.64 25.29 33.00
N THR A 343 -20.37 25.00 33.24
CA THR A 343 -19.22 25.71 32.68
C THR A 343 -18.13 24.70 32.32
N VAL A 344 -17.12 25.11 31.55
CA VAL A 344 -15.94 24.26 31.30
C VAL A 344 -15.19 23.95 32.61
N ARG A 345 -14.57 22.77 32.67
CA ARG A 345 -13.67 22.35 33.75
C ARG A 345 -12.32 23.08 33.69
N ASP A 346 -11.77 23.43 34.85
CA ASP A 346 -10.46 24.10 34.95
C ASP A 346 -9.35 23.29 34.27
N GLY A 347 -8.53 23.96 33.46
CA GLY A 347 -7.42 23.36 32.71
C GLY A 347 -7.74 22.93 31.27
N LEU A 348 -9.01 23.03 30.84
CA LEU A 348 -9.43 22.82 29.44
C LEU A 348 -9.65 24.16 28.72
N SER A 349 -9.72 24.13 27.39
CA SER A 349 -9.84 25.33 26.54
C SER A 349 -11.12 26.11 26.78
N GLY A 350 -10.98 27.44 26.90
CA GLY A 350 -12.10 28.35 27.12
C GLY A 350 -13.20 28.31 26.05
N GLY A 351 -12.91 27.80 24.85
CA GLY A 351 -13.90 27.56 23.79
C GLY A 351 -15.02 26.57 24.19
N LEU A 352 -14.74 25.64 25.11
CA LEU A 352 -15.77 24.72 25.64
C LEU A 352 -16.78 25.42 26.57
N THR A 353 -16.49 26.63 27.07
CA THR A 353 -17.34 27.31 28.08
C THR A 353 -18.78 27.51 27.60
N GLY A 354 -18.96 28.01 26.36
CA GLY A 354 -20.28 28.22 25.78
C GLY A 354 -21.02 26.91 25.49
N LEU A 355 -20.29 25.89 25.04
CA LEU A 355 -20.83 24.56 24.76
C LEU A 355 -21.27 23.85 26.05
N CYS A 356 -20.46 23.89 27.10
CA CYS A 356 -20.84 23.39 28.42
C CYS A 356 -22.06 24.13 28.96
N SER A 357 -22.12 25.46 28.88
CA SER A 357 -23.31 26.20 29.32
C SER A 357 -24.58 25.73 28.61
N PHE A 358 -24.55 25.59 27.28
CA PHE A 358 -25.72 25.18 26.49
C PHE A 358 -26.12 23.71 26.71
N ASN A 359 -25.16 22.78 26.75
CA ASN A 359 -25.45 21.36 26.92
C ASN A 359 -25.93 21.03 28.35
N CYS A 360 -25.34 21.67 29.36
CA CYS A 360 -25.69 21.46 30.77
C CYS A 360 -27.04 22.08 31.19
N ASP A 361 -27.64 23.00 30.40
CA ASP A 361 -29.01 23.50 30.63
C ASP A 361 -30.09 22.42 30.40
N TYR A 362 -29.75 21.38 29.64
CA TYR A 362 -30.63 20.27 29.24
C TYR A 362 -30.24 18.92 29.86
N ASP A 363 -29.52 18.92 30.99
CA ASP A 363 -29.03 17.72 31.68
C ASP A 363 -28.13 16.82 30.79
N ARG A 364 -27.43 17.41 29.82
CA ARG A 364 -26.44 16.76 28.93
C ARG A 364 -25.02 17.24 29.24
N CYS A 365 -24.70 17.38 30.52
CA CYS A 365 -23.43 17.91 30.98
C CYS A 365 -22.35 16.81 30.91
N GLU A 366 -21.46 16.87 29.91
CA GLU A 366 -20.36 15.89 29.75
C GLU A 366 -19.41 15.98 30.94
N GLU A 367 -19.34 14.93 31.76
CA GLU A 367 -18.73 14.99 33.09
C GLU A 367 -17.23 15.27 33.04
N ASN A 368 -16.54 14.86 31.97
CA ASN A 368 -15.10 15.09 31.83
C ASN A 368 -14.77 16.52 31.37
N ALA A 369 -15.63 17.12 30.55
CA ALA A 369 -15.42 18.45 29.97
C ALA A 369 -16.04 19.60 30.79
N CYS A 370 -17.16 19.33 31.45
CA CYS A 370 -18.03 20.34 32.03
C CYS A 370 -18.27 20.13 33.54
N ILE A 371 -18.44 21.23 34.27
CA ILE A 371 -18.82 21.27 35.68
C ILE A 371 -20.24 21.81 35.78
N CYS A 372 -21.13 21.07 36.45
CA CYS A 372 -22.47 21.56 36.76
C CYS A 372 -22.40 22.68 37.82
N THR A 373 -22.98 23.84 37.51
CA THR A 373 -23.00 25.03 38.40
C THR A 373 -24.37 25.32 38.99
N LYS A 374 -25.44 24.80 38.37
CA LYS A 374 -26.82 24.92 38.83
C LYS A 374 -27.57 23.61 38.62
N SER A 375 -28.33 23.19 39.62
CA SER A 375 -29.09 21.95 39.55
C SER A 375 -30.50 22.14 40.09
N ALA A 376 -31.46 21.42 39.52
CA ALA A 376 -32.87 21.48 39.88
C ALA A 376 -33.51 20.09 39.90
N SER A 377 -34.74 19.99 40.37
CA SER A 377 -35.52 18.73 40.36
C SER A 377 -36.04 18.34 38.97
N ALA A 378 -35.99 19.24 37.98
CA ALA A 378 -36.36 18.98 36.60
C ALA A 378 -35.55 19.89 35.64
N ALA A 379 -35.20 19.37 34.47
CA ALA A 379 -34.44 20.08 33.44
C ALA A 379 -35.34 20.71 32.37
N ALA A 380 -34.79 21.64 31.56
CA ALA A 380 -35.50 22.25 30.45
C ALA A 380 -35.76 21.24 29.32
N ALA A 381 -36.84 21.46 28.54
CA ALA A 381 -37.14 20.62 27.38
C ALA A 381 -36.20 20.92 26.21
N VAL A 382 -35.58 19.89 25.63
CA VAL A 382 -34.62 20.01 24.52
C VAL A 382 -35.31 20.55 23.26
N PRO A 383 -34.75 21.56 22.55
CA PRO A 383 -35.28 22.05 21.28
C PRO A 383 -35.36 20.99 20.17
N THR A 384 -36.21 21.20 19.19
CA THR A 384 -36.37 20.32 18.01
C THR A 384 -35.09 20.31 17.14
N ARG A 385 -34.79 19.18 16.49
CA ARG A 385 -33.56 19.03 15.67
C ARG A 385 -33.72 19.76 14.32
N SER A 386 -32.71 20.54 13.95
CA SER A 386 -32.73 21.43 12.77
C SER A 386 -32.18 20.83 11.47
N GLY A 387 -31.69 19.58 11.51
CA GLY A 387 -31.05 18.91 10.37
C GLY A 387 -29.57 19.26 10.17
N VAL A 388 -29.07 20.32 10.82
CA VAL A 388 -27.65 20.69 10.81
C VAL A 388 -26.82 19.71 11.65
N GLN A 389 -25.62 19.37 11.17
CA GLN A 389 -24.59 18.66 11.93
C GLN A 389 -23.36 19.54 12.07
N GLY A 390 -22.87 19.69 13.30
CA GLY A 390 -21.66 20.45 13.60
C GLY A 390 -20.57 19.53 14.13
N CYS A 391 -19.33 19.95 13.93
CA CYS A 391 -18.12 19.31 14.46
C CYS A 391 -17.23 20.40 15.10
N PRO A 392 -16.07 20.07 15.68
CA PRO A 392 -15.12 21.07 16.19
C PRO A 392 -14.71 22.03 15.07
N GLY A 393 -14.49 23.31 15.42
CA GLY A 393 -13.97 24.31 14.48
C GLY A 393 -12.67 23.85 13.82
N SER A 394 -12.45 24.23 12.55
CA SER A 394 -11.24 23.90 11.77
C SER A 394 -9.95 24.31 12.47
N ASP A 395 -10.05 25.38 13.24
CA ASP A 395 -8.95 26.11 13.85
C ASP A 395 -8.62 25.58 15.26
N LEU A 396 -9.34 24.55 15.73
CA LEU A 396 -9.03 23.83 16.97
C LEU A 396 -7.95 22.77 16.69
N ASP A 397 -6.93 22.73 17.54
CA ASP A 397 -5.87 21.73 17.46
C ASP A 397 -6.44 20.32 17.67
N LYS A 398 -6.44 19.53 16.60
CA LYS A 398 -6.96 18.15 16.55
C LYS A 398 -6.18 17.17 17.44
N ASN A 399 -4.98 17.57 17.89
CA ASN A 399 -4.15 16.81 18.81
C ASN A 399 -4.25 17.33 20.26
N SER A 400 -5.04 18.37 20.51
CA SER A 400 -5.31 18.85 21.87
C SER A 400 -6.07 17.79 22.67
N TYR A 401 -5.69 17.63 23.94
CA TYR A 401 -6.32 16.70 24.88
C TYR A 401 -7.83 16.91 25.03
N ASP A 402 -8.33 18.12 24.76
CA ASP A 402 -9.75 18.48 24.88
C ASP A 402 -10.53 18.46 23.55
N TYR A 403 -9.89 18.16 22.42
CA TYR A 403 -10.51 18.16 21.09
C TYR A 403 -11.70 17.17 21.00
N GLU A 404 -11.57 15.99 21.61
CA GLU A 404 -12.63 14.97 21.65
C GLU A 404 -13.91 15.47 22.35
N TYR A 405 -13.78 16.39 23.33
CA TYR A 405 -14.93 16.99 23.99
C TYR A 405 -15.66 17.99 23.09
N PHE A 406 -14.94 18.72 22.23
CA PHE A 406 -15.57 19.55 21.21
C PHE A 406 -16.37 18.69 20.21
N VAL A 407 -15.89 17.49 19.84
CA VAL A 407 -16.60 16.61 18.88
C VAL A 407 -18.01 16.31 19.37
N ASN A 408 -18.13 15.83 20.61
CA ASN A 408 -19.40 15.41 21.18
C ASN A 408 -20.33 16.60 21.49
N LEU A 409 -19.78 17.70 22.04
CA LEU A 409 -20.59 18.86 22.43
C LEU A 409 -21.04 19.72 21.23
N CYS A 410 -20.23 19.84 20.16
CA CYS A 410 -20.61 20.51 18.92
C CYS A 410 -21.70 19.74 18.17
N ALA A 411 -21.59 18.40 18.07
CA ALA A 411 -22.56 17.57 17.38
C ALA A 411 -23.97 17.71 17.97
N PHE A 412 -24.10 17.78 19.31
CA PHE A 412 -25.38 18.03 19.96
C PHE A 412 -25.84 19.48 19.76
N ALA A 413 -25.02 20.46 20.15
CA ALA A 413 -25.41 21.87 20.21
C ALA A 413 -25.77 22.47 18.84
N CYS A 414 -24.93 22.26 17.82
CA CYS A 414 -25.16 22.79 16.47
C CYS A 414 -26.45 22.23 15.87
N SER A 415 -26.78 20.96 16.14
CA SER A 415 -28.02 20.34 15.65
C SER A 415 -29.30 20.97 16.21
N ARG A 416 -29.18 21.74 17.30
CA ARG A 416 -30.28 22.45 18.00
C ARG A 416 -30.20 23.98 17.87
N GLY A 417 -29.40 24.47 16.93
CA GLY A 417 -29.32 25.90 16.58
C GLY A 417 -28.34 26.72 17.42
N TYR A 418 -27.49 26.09 18.22
CA TYR A 418 -26.39 26.76 18.92
C TYR A 418 -25.04 26.22 18.44
N CYS A 419 -24.44 26.90 17.46
CA CYS A 419 -23.15 26.54 16.89
C CYS A 419 -22.23 27.77 16.98
N PRO A 420 -21.42 27.90 18.05
CA PRO A 420 -20.53 29.05 18.24
C PRO A 420 -19.29 28.93 17.34
N ASP A 421 -19.11 29.90 16.44
CA ASP A 421 -17.98 29.96 15.50
C ASP A 421 -16.63 29.89 16.24
N GLY A 422 -15.66 29.19 15.64
CA GLY A 422 -14.32 28.96 16.20
C GLY A 422 -14.24 27.86 17.26
N ALA A 423 -15.33 27.57 17.98
CA ALA A 423 -15.45 26.37 18.83
C ALA A 423 -16.08 25.21 18.06
N CYS A 424 -17.08 25.50 17.21
CA CYS A 424 -17.69 24.55 16.30
C CYS A 424 -17.70 25.12 14.88
N GLN A 425 -17.77 24.22 13.90
CA GLN A 425 -18.09 24.56 12.52
C GLN A 425 -19.18 23.62 11.98
N ILE A 426 -19.84 24.07 10.93
CA ILE A 426 -20.79 23.26 10.16
C ILE A 426 -20.02 22.73 8.95
N THR A 427 -19.83 21.42 8.86
CA THR A 427 -19.08 20.80 7.76
C THR A 427 -19.83 20.90 6.44
N VAL A 428 -19.15 21.46 5.43
CA VAL A 428 -19.48 21.33 4.02
C VAL A 428 -18.20 20.94 3.28
N SER A 429 -17.95 19.64 3.13
CA SER A 429 -16.75 19.09 2.47
C SER A 429 -17.11 18.34 1.19
N PHE A 430 -16.21 18.30 0.22
CA PHE A 430 -16.38 17.49 -1.01
C PHE A 430 -15.79 16.06 -0.88
N GLU A 431 -15.00 15.78 0.15
CA GLU A 431 -14.90 14.45 0.79
C GLU A 431 -16.00 14.26 1.87
N GLY A 432 -17.04 15.08 1.78
CA GLY A 432 -18.28 15.03 2.56
C GLY A 432 -19.49 15.20 1.65
N MET A 433 -19.43 14.69 0.42
CA MET A 433 -20.58 13.90 0.00
C MET A 433 -20.73 12.83 1.07
N ASP A 434 -21.70 13.07 1.95
CA ASP A 434 -22.16 12.18 3.01
C ASP A 434 -22.07 10.72 2.53
N ALA A 435 -21.79 9.77 3.41
CA ALA A 435 -22.00 8.36 3.04
C ALA A 435 -23.45 8.19 2.51
N ALA A 436 -24.39 9.03 2.96
CA ALA A 436 -25.75 9.16 2.42
C ALA A 436 -25.92 9.85 1.05
N LEU A 437 -24.88 10.37 0.39
CA LEU A 437 -24.88 10.89 -0.98
C LEU A 437 -24.31 9.89 -1.99
N MET A 438 -23.41 9.00 -1.55
CA MET A 438 -23.10 7.75 -2.26
C MET A 438 -24.08 6.60 -1.93
N THR A 439 -24.87 6.71 -0.86
CA THR A 439 -25.97 5.77 -0.50
C THR A 439 -27.36 6.41 -0.58
N ARG A 440 -27.57 7.34 -1.53
CA ARG A 440 -28.90 7.69 -2.06
C ARG A 440 -28.84 7.78 -3.60
N PRO A 441 -29.88 7.36 -4.32
CA PRO A 441 -29.95 7.55 -5.77
C PRO A 441 -29.90 9.05 -6.10
N PRO A 442 -29.34 9.46 -7.26
CA PRO A 442 -29.24 10.87 -7.59
C PRO A 442 -30.62 11.56 -7.58
N ALA A 443 -30.74 12.71 -6.94
CA ALA A 443 -32.04 13.36 -6.74
C ALA A 443 -32.57 14.06 -8.01
N GLY A 444 -33.89 14.05 -8.19
CA GLY A 444 -34.56 14.67 -9.35
C GLY A 444 -34.41 13.87 -10.66
N ASP A 445 -35.03 14.32 -11.76
CA ASP A 445 -34.96 13.61 -13.05
C ASP A 445 -33.73 13.99 -13.90
N ASP A 446 -32.85 14.88 -13.42
CA ASP A 446 -31.66 15.38 -14.14
C ASP A 446 -30.73 14.23 -14.61
N HIS A 447 -30.53 13.21 -13.77
CA HIS A 447 -29.70 12.06 -14.12
C HIS A 447 -30.34 11.17 -15.20
N ARG A 448 -31.67 11.01 -15.20
CA ARG A 448 -32.42 10.27 -16.25
C ARG A 448 -32.40 11.02 -17.56
N ASP A 449 -32.62 12.33 -17.53
CA ASP A 449 -32.54 13.19 -18.70
C ASP A 449 -31.13 13.22 -19.29
N ALA A 450 -30.08 13.16 -18.45
CA ALA A 450 -28.70 12.99 -18.88
C ALA A 450 -28.46 11.62 -19.53
N LEU A 451 -28.83 10.51 -18.86
CA LEU A 451 -28.68 9.14 -19.38
C LEU A 451 -29.37 8.95 -20.74
N ARG A 452 -30.55 9.53 -20.91
CA ARG A 452 -31.34 9.49 -22.17
C ARG A 452 -30.89 10.51 -23.21
N GLY A 453 -29.92 11.37 -22.92
CA GLY A 453 -29.47 12.42 -23.83
C GLY A 453 -30.55 13.47 -24.17
N HIS A 454 -31.49 13.73 -23.25
CA HIS A 454 -32.55 14.73 -23.45
C HIS A 454 -32.05 16.17 -23.27
N ARG A 455 -31.21 16.41 -22.25
CA ARG A 455 -30.61 17.71 -21.94
C ARG A 455 -29.34 17.56 -21.11
N LEU A 456 -28.50 18.60 -21.11
CA LEU A 456 -27.43 18.73 -20.13
C LEU A 456 -27.99 19.27 -18.81
N PRO A 457 -27.70 18.62 -17.66
CA PRO A 457 -27.97 19.16 -16.32
C PRO A 457 -27.17 20.44 -16.04
N THR A 458 -27.67 21.27 -15.12
CA THR A 458 -26.99 22.50 -14.69
C THR A 458 -25.89 22.24 -13.65
N ASP A 459 -26.00 21.14 -12.90
CA ASP A 459 -24.97 20.66 -11.98
C ASP A 459 -24.38 19.35 -12.54
N LEU A 460 -23.05 19.29 -12.61
CA LEU A 460 -22.28 18.17 -13.16
C LEU A 460 -21.50 17.43 -12.07
N GLY A 461 -22.15 17.21 -10.90
CA GLY A 461 -21.64 16.32 -9.86
C GLY A 461 -21.23 14.94 -10.37
N HIS A 462 -20.39 14.23 -9.60
CA HIS A 462 -19.63 13.04 -10.05
C HIS A 462 -20.45 12.04 -10.89
N TRP A 463 -21.55 11.52 -10.33
CA TRP A 463 -22.39 10.55 -11.03
C TRP A 463 -23.18 11.15 -12.21
N VAL A 464 -23.58 12.41 -12.11
CA VAL A 464 -24.30 13.10 -13.19
C VAL A 464 -23.38 13.30 -14.40
N SER A 465 -22.09 13.56 -14.19
CA SER A 465 -21.08 13.59 -15.26
C SER A 465 -20.98 12.25 -16.00
N ALA A 466 -21.00 11.12 -15.28
CA ALA A 466 -21.02 9.79 -15.90
C ALA A 466 -22.33 9.52 -16.67
N CYS A 467 -23.48 9.92 -16.13
CA CYS A 467 -24.77 9.88 -16.84
C CYS A 467 -24.76 10.70 -18.14
N VAL A 468 -24.12 11.87 -18.15
CA VAL A 468 -23.95 12.70 -19.36
C VAL A 468 -23.03 12.00 -20.37
N ILE A 469 -21.93 11.39 -19.92
CA ILE A 469 -21.04 10.61 -20.79
C ILE A 469 -21.80 9.46 -21.46
N HIS A 470 -22.58 8.68 -20.70
CA HIS A 470 -23.48 7.67 -21.24
C HIS A 470 -24.44 8.24 -22.29
N GLY A 471 -25.15 9.32 -21.95
CA GLY A 471 -26.08 9.99 -22.85
C GLY A 471 -25.45 10.41 -24.17
N ILE A 472 -24.23 10.95 -24.13
CA ILE A 472 -23.43 11.33 -25.31
C ILE A 472 -23.07 10.09 -26.14
N ARG A 473 -22.60 8.99 -25.51
CA ARG A 473 -22.22 7.75 -26.20
C ARG A 473 -23.41 7.03 -26.85
N HIS A 474 -24.61 7.14 -26.27
CA HIS A 474 -25.80 6.42 -26.73
C HIS A 474 -26.71 7.25 -27.66
N ASN A 475 -26.57 8.59 -27.70
CA ASN A 475 -27.45 9.47 -28.48
C ASN A 475 -26.66 10.42 -29.41
N GLU A 476 -26.59 10.10 -30.70
CA GLU A 476 -25.88 10.92 -31.71
C GLU A 476 -26.39 12.36 -31.79
N ALA A 477 -27.71 12.56 -31.81
CA ALA A 477 -28.32 13.90 -31.87
C ALA A 477 -27.96 14.76 -30.65
N PHE A 478 -27.77 14.14 -29.48
CA PHE A 478 -27.34 14.81 -28.26
C PHE A 478 -25.85 15.16 -28.32
N ALA A 479 -24.99 14.23 -28.74
CA ALA A 479 -23.56 14.43 -28.97
C ALA A 479 -23.26 15.54 -30.01
N MET A 480 -24.17 15.72 -30.98
CA MET A 480 -24.13 16.79 -31.99
C MET A 480 -24.76 18.11 -31.55
N SER A 481 -25.42 18.17 -30.39
CA SER A 481 -26.06 19.40 -29.91
C SER A 481 -25.05 20.51 -29.60
N GLU A 482 -25.40 21.77 -29.84
CA GLU A 482 -24.52 22.92 -29.59
C GLU A 482 -24.04 22.99 -28.13
N HIS A 483 -24.91 22.62 -27.19
CA HIS A 483 -24.60 22.61 -25.76
C HIS A 483 -23.53 21.56 -25.41
N VAL A 484 -23.59 20.36 -26.00
CA VAL A 484 -22.55 19.33 -25.80
C VAL A 484 -21.25 19.71 -26.51
N GLN A 485 -21.32 20.26 -27.73
CA GLN A 485 -20.12 20.77 -28.42
C GLN A 485 -19.39 21.82 -27.57
N ARG A 486 -20.13 22.76 -26.97
CA ARG A 486 -19.61 23.76 -26.05
C ARG A 486 -18.99 23.13 -24.80
N LEU A 487 -19.68 22.19 -24.16
CA LEU A 487 -19.16 21.45 -22.99
C LEU A 487 -17.83 20.74 -23.31
N CYS A 488 -17.72 20.06 -24.45
CA CYS A 488 -16.48 19.39 -24.87
C CYS A 488 -15.32 20.38 -25.12
N SER A 489 -15.61 21.62 -25.53
CA SER A 489 -14.60 22.66 -25.77
C SER A 489 -14.18 23.41 -24.50
N GLU A 490 -15.11 23.70 -23.60
CA GLU A 490 -14.90 24.54 -22.41
C GLU A 490 -14.52 23.74 -21.15
N SER A 491 -14.84 22.44 -21.08
CA SER A 491 -14.57 21.61 -19.90
C SER A 491 -13.12 21.13 -19.82
N HIS A 492 -12.56 21.22 -18.61
CA HIS A 492 -11.30 20.59 -18.23
C HIS A 492 -11.41 19.06 -18.20
N ASN A 493 -12.60 18.49 -17.98
CA ASN A 493 -12.82 17.06 -18.04
C ASN A 493 -12.92 16.59 -19.50
N ARG A 494 -11.79 16.15 -20.07
CA ARG A 494 -11.70 15.67 -21.46
C ARG A 494 -12.49 14.38 -21.74
N ALA A 495 -13.02 13.68 -20.72
CA ALA A 495 -13.89 12.52 -20.92
C ALA A 495 -15.15 12.86 -21.73
N PHE A 496 -15.71 14.08 -21.61
CA PHE A 496 -16.83 14.52 -22.45
C PHE A 496 -16.43 14.63 -23.93
N ALA A 497 -15.21 15.12 -24.22
CA ALA A 497 -14.69 15.22 -25.58
C ALA A 497 -14.45 13.83 -26.17
N ARG A 498 -13.81 12.92 -25.42
CA ARG A 498 -13.62 11.51 -25.83
C ARG A 498 -14.94 10.79 -26.04
N ALA A 499 -15.91 10.92 -25.15
CA ALA A 499 -17.25 10.32 -25.29
C ALA A 499 -17.95 10.78 -26.58
N ARG A 500 -17.90 12.08 -26.88
CA ARG A 500 -18.42 12.64 -28.14
C ARG A 500 -17.66 12.12 -29.35
N ASN A 501 -16.33 12.11 -29.31
CA ASN A 501 -15.50 11.63 -30.41
C ASN A 501 -15.72 10.14 -30.69
N ALA A 502 -15.91 9.32 -29.65
CA ALA A 502 -16.30 7.92 -29.76
C ALA A 502 -17.66 7.78 -30.47
N ARG A 503 -18.69 8.53 -30.04
CA ARG A 503 -20.02 8.54 -30.68
C ARG A 503 -19.93 8.91 -32.16
N LEU A 504 -19.13 9.92 -32.52
CA LEU A 504 -18.97 10.33 -33.91
C LEU A 504 -18.35 9.21 -34.74
N ILE A 505 -17.28 8.57 -34.24
CA ILE A 505 -16.62 7.45 -34.92
C ILE A 505 -17.61 6.30 -35.13
N THR A 506 -18.37 5.89 -34.10
CA THR A 506 -19.37 4.82 -34.21
C THR A 506 -20.54 5.17 -35.13
N SER A 507 -20.88 6.46 -35.26
CA SER A 507 -21.80 6.99 -36.26
C SER A 507 -21.17 7.25 -37.65
N ASN A 508 -19.99 6.70 -37.94
CA ASN A 508 -19.26 6.80 -39.22
C ASN A 508 -18.71 8.20 -39.59
N ALA A 509 -18.55 9.09 -38.61
CA ALA A 509 -17.95 10.41 -38.77
C ALA A 509 -16.59 10.50 -38.04
N ILE A 510 -15.52 10.90 -38.74
CA ILE A 510 -14.19 11.04 -38.13
C ILE A 510 -14.01 12.47 -37.59
N PRO A 511 -13.96 12.68 -36.26
CA PRO A 511 -13.76 14.00 -35.67
C PRO A 511 -12.34 14.52 -35.90
N GLU A 512 -12.17 15.84 -35.73
CA GLU A 512 -10.85 16.44 -35.52
C GLU A 512 -10.46 16.25 -34.05
N MET A 513 -9.32 15.60 -33.80
CA MET A 513 -8.76 15.35 -32.48
C MET A 513 -7.36 15.97 -32.47
N THR A 514 -7.26 17.19 -31.93
CA THR A 514 -6.05 18.01 -31.97
C THR A 514 -5.07 17.71 -30.84
N THR A 515 -5.55 17.12 -29.75
CA THR A 515 -4.76 16.68 -28.59
C THR A 515 -4.98 15.18 -28.37
N ASP A 516 -3.99 14.52 -27.77
CA ASP A 516 -4.10 13.09 -27.43
C ASP A 516 -5.16 12.83 -26.35
N ASP A 517 -5.37 13.78 -25.44
CA ASP A 517 -6.43 13.71 -24.41
C ASP A 517 -7.84 13.60 -24.99
N ASP A 518 -8.04 14.02 -26.24
CA ASP A 518 -9.34 13.99 -26.93
C ASP A 518 -9.58 12.68 -27.70
N LYS A 519 -8.57 11.79 -27.77
CA LYS A 519 -8.66 10.51 -28.46
C LYS A 519 -9.39 9.47 -27.60
N PRO A 520 -10.54 8.93 -28.04
CA PRO A 520 -11.26 7.91 -27.29
C PRO A 520 -10.55 6.55 -27.34
N TYR A 521 -10.46 5.89 -26.18
CA TYR A 521 -9.88 4.54 -26.08
C TYR A 521 -10.85 3.44 -26.53
N CYS A 522 -12.14 3.52 -26.16
CA CYS A 522 -13.17 2.59 -26.62
C CYS A 522 -14.00 3.21 -27.77
N ILE A 523 -13.75 2.77 -29.00
CA ILE A 523 -14.37 3.33 -30.24
C ILE A 523 -15.38 2.40 -30.93
N TRP A 524 -15.77 1.30 -30.28
CA TRP A 524 -16.60 0.22 -30.84
C TRP A 524 -17.85 -0.08 -30.02
N TYR A 525 -18.20 0.80 -29.06
CA TYR A 525 -19.32 0.63 -28.13
C TYR A 525 -20.09 1.96 -27.95
N PRO A 526 -21.44 1.95 -27.94
CA PRO A 526 -22.32 0.78 -28.08
C PRO A 526 -22.34 0.21 -29.50
N ASP A 527 -22.29 1.08 -30.50
CA ASP A 527 -22.33 0.72 -31.92
C ASP A 527 -20.93 0.50 -32.49
N VAL A 528 -20.83 -0.18 -33.64
CA VAL A 528 -19.56 -0.45 -34.34
C VAL A 528 -19.56 0.34 -35.65
N ALA A 529 -18.52 1.14 -35.90
CA ALA A 529 -18.34 1.86 -37.16
C ALA A 529 -18.10 0.91 -38.34
N SER A 530 -18.31 1.39 -39.56
CA SER A 530 -17.98 0.64 -40.77
C SER A 530 -16.48 0.42 -40.92
N GLU A 531 -16.12 -0.65 -41.62
CA GLU A 531 -14.72 -0.98 -41.94
C GLU A 531 -13.98 0.18 -42.61
N GLU A 532 -14.65 0.90 -43.52
CA GLU A 532 -14.05 2.05 -44.21
C GLU A 532 -13.82 3.25 -43.29
N THR A 533 -14.72 3.50 -42.32
CA THR A 533 -14.48 4.51 -41.28
C THR A 533 -13.25 4.18 -40.45
N TYR A 534 -13.08 2.92 -40.05
CA TYR A 534 -11.91 2.47 -39.30
C TYR A 534 -10.61 2.55 -40.13
N ARG A 535 -10.65 2.17 -41.41
CA ARG A 535 -9.53 2.32 -42.36
C ARG A 535 -9.10 3.78 -42.49
N GLN A 536 -10.05 4.70 -42.64
CA GLN A 536 -9.78 6.14 -42.70
C GLN A 536 -9.30 6.70 -41.36
N LEU A 537 -9.81 6.20 -40.23
CA LEU A 537 -9.40 6.62 -38.88
C LEU A 537 -7.94 6.24 -38.62
N ALA A 538 -7.54 4.98 -38.85
CA ALA A 538 -6.15 4.53 -38.71
C ALA A 538 -5.20 5.25 -39.68
N LYS A 539 -5.67 5.64 -40.87
CA LYS A 539 -4.90 6.46 -41.82
C LYS A 539 -4.72 7.90 -41.35
N ARG A 540 -5.70 8.48 -40.65
CA ARG A 540 -5.66 9.87 -40.15
C ARG A 540 -4.92 9.99 -38.81
N TYR A 541 -5.05 8.99 -37.94
CA TYR A 541 -4.43 8.92 -36.61
C TYR A 541 -3.70 7.57 -36.46
N PRO A 542 -2.45 7.44 -36.97
CA PRO A 542 -1.73 6.16 -37.01
C PRO A 542 -1.44 5.56 -35.63
N ASP A 543 -1.38 6.39 -34.59
CA ASP A 543 -1.24 6.00 -33.18
C ASP A 543 -2.45 5.18 -32.68
N MET A 544 -3.65 5.46 -33.19
CA MET A 544 -4.88 4.73 -32.82
C MET A 544 -4.99 3.35 -33.50
N ARG A 545 -4.01 2.91 -34.30
CA ARG A 545 -4.10 1.66 -35.09
C ARG A 545 -4.39 0.40 -34.26
N TYR A 546 -3.92 0.31 -33.02
CA TYR A 546 -4.20 -0.83 -32.13
C TYR A 546 -5.63 -0.79 -31.57
N VAL A 547 -6.13 0.41 -31.22
CA VAL A 547 -7.53 0.65 -30.84
C VAL A 547 -8.47 0.32 -32.01
N VAL A 548 -8.07 0.65 -33.24
CA VAL A 548 -8.78 0.23 -34.47
C VAL A 548 -8.69 -1.28 -34.69
N GLY A 549 -7.53 -1.91 -34.46
CA GLY A 549 -7.38 -3.37 -34.53
C GLY A 549 -8.31 -4.11 -33.57
N ARG A 550 -8.48 -3.60 -32.35
CA ARG A 550 -9.46 -4.13 -31.39
C ARG A 550 -10.90 -3.90 -31.84
N ALA A 551 -11.21 -2.75 -32.43
CA ALA A 551 -12.50 -2.52 -33.08
C ALA A 551 -12.77 -3.52 -34.22
N CYS A 552 -11.74 -3.93 -34.98
CA CYS A 552 -11.83 -4.97 -36.01
C CYS A 552 -12.11 -6.35 -35.42
N ALA A 553 -11.48 -6.70 -34.28
CA ALA A 553 -11.77 -7.92 -33.52
C ALA A 553 -13.22 -7.98 -33.04
N VAL A 554 -13.77 -6.86 -32.56
CA VAL A 554 -15.21 -6.73 -32.25
C VAL A 554 -16.07 -6.88 -33.49
N ALA A 555 -15.72 -6.20 -34.58
CA ALA A 555 -16.53 -6.13 -35.79
C ALA A 555 -16.54 -7.42 -36.62
N GLY A 556 -15.47 -8.20 -36.57
CA GLY A 556 -15.17 -9.29 -37.50
C GLY A 556 -14.47 -8.82 -38.79
N TYR A 557 -13.82 -7.65 -38.78
CA TYR A 557 -13.14 -7.07 -39.95
C TYR A 557 -11.73 -7.62 -40.13
N ALA A 558 -11.61 -8.91 -40.42
CA ALA A 558 -10.32 -9.59 -40.57
C ALA A 558 -9.43 -8.97 -41.68
N GLY A 559 -10.02 -8.58 -42.82
CA GLY A 559 -9.26 -7.96 -43.91
C GLY A 559 -8.59 -6.65 -43.50
N LEU A 560 -9.33 -5.76 -42.83
CA LEU A 560 -8.76 -4.52 -42.29
C LEU A 560 -7.75 -4.80 -41.16
N TYR A 561 -7.99 -5.81 -40.31
CA TYR A 561 -7.02 -6.20 -39.29
C TYR A 561 -5.66 -6.58 -39.91
N ASP A 562 -5.66 -7.36 -40.98
CA ASP A 562 -4.44 -7.72 -41.73
C ASP A 562 -3.79 -6.50 -42.40
N GLU A 563 -4.58 -5.55 -42.94
CA GLU A 563 -4.07 -4.29 -43.51
C GLU A 563 -3.32 -3.41 -42.48
N LEU A 564 -3.69 -3.46 -41.19
CA LEU A 564 -3.09 -2.62 -40.14
C LEU A 564 -1.67 -3.05 -39.74
N GLY A 565 -1.25 -4.28 -40.08
CA GLY A 565 0.10 -4.78 -39.82
C GLY A 565 0.51 -4.75 -38.34
N LEU A 566 -0.41 -5.13 -37.44
CA LEU A 566 -0.21 -5.09 -35.99
C LEU A 566 0.63 -6.26 -35.48
N LEU A 567 1.33 -6.05 -34.36
CA LEU A 567 1.90 -7.15 -33.59
C LEU A 567 0.77 -8.02 -32.98
N PRO A 568 0.99 -9.33 -32.75
CA PRO A 568 0.01 -10.22 -32.13
C PRO A 568 -0.32 -9.78 -30.70
N GLU A 569 -1.41 -9.05 -30.54
CA GLU A 569 -1.77 -8.32 -29.33
C GLU A 569 -2.80 -9.09 -28.49
N ILE A 570 -2.57 -9.23 -27.18
CA ILE A 570 -3.36 -10.13 -26.33
C ILE A 570 -4.79 -9.65 -26.08
N SER A 571 -5.03 -8.34 -25.93
CA SER A 571 -6.37 -7.80 -25.72
C SER A 571 -7.20 -7.82 -27.00
N ILE A 572 -6.58 -7.64 -28.18
CA ILE A 572 -7.24 -7.91 -29.45
C ILE A 572 -7.65 -9.39 -29.55
N ALA A 573 -6.81 -10.32 -29.10
CA ALA A 573 -7.17 -11.74 -29.09
C ALA A 573 -8.29 -12.09 -28.07
N GLU A 574 -8.28 -11.52 -26.86
CA GLU A 574 -9.36 -11.67 -25.89
C GLU A 574 -10.70 -11.16 -26.46
N GLU A 575 -10.68 -9.97 -27.07
CA GLU A 575 -11.84 -9.35 -27.73
C GLU A 575 -12.35 -10.16 -28.95
N ALA A 576 -11.44 -10.68 -29.77
CA ALA A 576 -11.75 -11.52 -30.92
C ALA A 576 -12.42 -12.84 -30.51
N ARG A 577 -11.97 -13.42 -29.39
CA ARG A 577 -12.53 -14.65 -28.81
C ARG A 577 -13.93 -14.41 -28.22
N ASP A 578 -14.15 -13.29 -27.53
CA ASP A 578 -15.47 -12.86 -27.05
C ASP A 578 -16.49 -12.72 -28.20
N ASN A 579 -16.03 -12.23 -29.35
CA ASN A 579 -16.84 -12.03 -30.55
C ASN A 579 -16.80 -13.23 -31.54
N SER A 580 -16.37 -14.43 -31.10
CA SER A 580 -16.16 -15.63 -31.96
C SER A 580 -17.38 -16.12 -32.75
N SER A 581 -18.59 -15.67 -32.42
CA SER A 581 -19.81 -15.86 -33.24
C SER A 581 -19.70 -15.27 -34.66
N LYS A 582 -18.71 -14.40 -34.91
CA LYS A 582 -18.37 -13.84 -36.21
C LYS A 582 -17.15 -14.58 -36.78
N GLU A 583 -17.27 -15.08 -38.01
CA GLU A 583 -16.18 -15.81 -38.69
C GLU A 583 -14.88 -14.99 -38.76
N GLY A 584 -14.98 -13.69 -39.05
CA GLY A 584 -13.82 -12.80 -39.10
C GLY A 584 -13.16 -12.54 -37.73
N SER A 585 -13.93 -12.52 -36.64
CA SER A 585 -13.36 -12.42 -35.28
C SER A 585 -12.61 -13.70 -34.93
N THR A 586 -13.17 -14.87 -35.25
CA THR A 586 -12.46 -16.15 -35.12
C THR A 586 -11.18 -16.19 -35.96
N ALA A 587 -11.20 -15.65 -37.20
CA ALA A 587 -10.00 -15.57 -38.03
C ALA A 587 -8.91 -14.66 -37.43
N ILE A 588 -9.27 -13.52 -36.85
CA ILE A 588 -8.32 -12.63 -36.14
C ILE A 588 -7.71 -13.35 -34.93
N PHE A 589 -8.53 -14.01 -34.11
CA PHE A 589 -8.06 -14.79 -32.97
C PHE A 589 -7.07 -15.89 -33.40
N ASP A 590 -7.42 -16.69 -34.41
CA ASP A 590 -6.55 -17.72 -34.97
C ASP A 590 -5.22 -17.14 -35.50
N THR A 591 -5.26 -16.00 -36.19
CA THR A 591 -4.07 -15.34 -36.74
C THR A 591 -3.10 -14.88 -35.64
N ILE A 592 -3.62 -14.34 -34.54
CA ILE A 592 -2.83 -13.94 -33.37
C ILE A 592 -2.28 -15.18 -32.65
N MET A 593 -3.13 -16.16 -32.35
CA MET A 593 -2.79 -17.33 -31.54
C MET A 593 -1.88 -18.35 -32.26
N ARG A 594 -1.73 -18.25 -33.59
CA ARG A 594 -0.73 -19.00 -34.37
C ARG A 594 0.67 -18.40 -34.31
N GLN A 595 0.85 -17.18 -33.80
CA GLN A 595 2.17 -16.58 -33.62
C GLN A 595 2.92 -17.24 -32.45
N PRO A 596 4.26 -17.37 -32.53
CA PRO A 596 5.05 -18.01 -31.48
C PRO A 596 5.16 -17.17 -30.20
N VAL A 597 4.83 -15.87 -30.27
CA VAL A 597 4.98 -14.88 -29.22
C VAL A 597 3.86 -13.85 -29.38
N CYS A 598 3.20 -13.47 -28.27
CA CYS A 598 2.24 -12.37 -28.21
C CYS A 598 2.80 -11.19 -27.39
N TYR A 599 2.14 -10.04 -27.52
CA TYR A 599 2.52 -8.76 -26.90
C TYR A 599 1.36 -8.14 -26.12
N ALA A 600 1.68 -7.47 -25.02
CA ALA A 600 0.76 -6.59 -24.30
C ALA A 600 1.10 -5.15 -24.69
N ILE A 601 0.15 -4.50 -25.36
CA ILE A 601 0.30 -3.16 -25.94
C ILE A 601 -0.85 -2.27 -25.49
N LEU A 602 -2.06 -2.81 -25.40
CA LEU A 602 -3.23 -2.16 -24.83
C LEU A 602 -3.28 -2.40 -23.31
N ASN A 603 -3.74 -1.40 -22.55
CA ASN A 603 -3.93 -1.50 -21.11
C ASN A 603 -5.27 -0.86 -20.71
N ASP A 604 -6.26 -1.70 -20.40
CA ASP A 604 -7.63 -1.28 -20.11
C ASP A 604 -7.81 -0.63 -18.74
N TYR A 605 -6.91 -0.90 -17.78
CA TYR A 605 -6.90 -0.23 -16.48
C TYR A 605 -6.48 1.23 -16.60
N ALA A 606 -5.47 1.50 -17.43
CA ALA A 606 -4.96 2.86 -17.67
C ALA A 606 -5.65 3.56 -18.85
N ARG A 607 -6.37 2.81 -19.72
CA ARG A 607 -6.92 3.26 -21.01
C ARG A 607 -5.83 3.82 -21.94
N SER A 608 -4.69 3.12 -21.98
CA SER A 608 -3.48 3.54 -22.69
C SER A 608 -3.02 2.50 -23.72
N SER A 609 -2.20 2.95 -24.67
CA SER A 609 -1.49 2.08 -25.61
C SER A 609 0.01 2.40 -25.60
N HIS A 610 0.85 1.37 -25.67
CA HIS A 610 2.31 1.50 -25.65
C HIS A 610 2.96 0.75 -26.83
N PRO A 611 2.68 1.15 -28.09
CA PRO A 611 3.14 0.43 -29.28
C PRO A 611 4.66 0.46 -29.49
N ASP A 612 5.34 1.45 -28.91
CA ASP A 612 6.79 1.65 -29.05
C ASP A 612 7.62 0.93 -27.96
N SER A 613 6.96 0.46 -26.90
CA SER A 613 7.55 -0.33 -25.80
C SER A 613 6.72 -1.58 -25.46
N PRO A 614 6.43 -2.46 -26.44
CA PRO A 614 5.50 -3.57 -26.27
C PRO A 614 6.07 -4.65 -25.33
N SER A 615 5.30 -5.05 -24.31
CA SER A 615 5.74 -6.06 -23.34
C SER A 615 5.59 -7.48 -23.89
N SER A 616 6.61 -8.33 -23.72
CA SER A 616 6.64 -9.68 -24.31
C SER A 616 7.59 -10.64 -23.56
N PRO A 617 7.32 -11.96 -23.49
CA PRO A 617 6.11 -12.63 -23.96
C PRO A 617 4.90 -12.28 -23.09
N ALA A 618 3.81 -11.90 -23.73
CA ALA A 618 2.52 -11.69 -23.08
C ALA A 618 1.58 -12.86 -23.36
N PHE A 619 0.60 -13.05 -22.47
CA PHE A 619 -0.40 -14.11 -22.62
C PHE A 619 -1.80 -13.60 -22.31
N ILE A 620 -2.79 -14.33 -22.82
CA ILE A 620 -4.20 -14.09 -22.51
C ILE A 620 -4.41 -14.41 -21.03
N ASN A 621 -4.90 -13.44 -20.27
CA ASN A 621 -4.90 -13.46 -18.81
C ASN A 621 -6.18 -12.85 -18.20
N GLY A 622 -7.16 -12.43 -19.01
CA GLY A 622 -8.43 -11.86 -18.53
C GLY A 622 -8.29 -10.45 -17.98
N ASP A 623 -7.38 -9.67 -18.58
CA ASP A 623 -7.08 -8.28 -18.22
C ASP A 623 -7.67 -7.28 -19.24
N THR A 624 -8.58 -7.75 -20.09
CA THR A 624 -9.26 -6.98 -21.13
C THR A 624 -10.75 -6.79 -20.81
N ALA A 625 -11.25 -5.57 -20.92
CA ALA A 625 -12.67 -5.22 -20.84
C ALA A 625 -13.37 -5.53 -22.18
N VAL A 626 -13.60 -6.81 -22.45
CA VAL A 626 -14.22 -7.29 -23.69
C VAL A 626 -15.67 -6.80 -23.85
N ARG A 627 -16.19 -6.77 -25.09
CA ARG A 627 -17.52 -6.26 -25.41
C ARG A 627 -18.63 -6.86 -24.53
N SER A 628 -18.58 -8.15 -24.21
CA SER A 628 -19.58 -8.78 -23.34
C SER A 628 -19.62 -8.16 -21.94
N SER A 629 -18.49 -7.76 -21.35
CA SER A 629 -18.45 -7.11 -20.04
C SER A 629 -18.95 -5.66 -20.07
N LEU A 630 -18.84 -4.97 -21.22
CA LEU A 630 -19.43 -3.63 -21.39
C LEU A 630 -20.97 -3.63 -21.39
N ASN A 631 -21.59 -4.78 -21.69
CA ASN A 631 -23.04 -4.97 -21.62
C ASN A 631 -23.54 -5.28 -20.19
N VAL A 632 -22.64 -5.50 -19.22
CA VAL A 632 -23.02 -5.50 -17.80
C VAL A 632 -23.22 -4.06 -17.40
N ARG A 633 -24.46 -3.68 -17.06
CA ARG A 633 -24.87 -2.31 -16.74
C ARG A 633 -25.47 -2.21 -15.35
N HIS A 634 -25.14 -1.15 -14.63
CA HIS A 634 -25.67 -0.85 -13.30
C HIS A 634 -26.76 0.22 -13.39
N GLY A 635 -28.00 -0.16 -13.08
CA GLY A 635 -29.16 0.73 -13.11
C GLY A 635 -29.21 1.71 -11.94
N LEU A 636 -30.24 2.56 -11.95
CA LEU A 636 -30.54 3.48 -10.86
C LEU A 636 -30.96 2.78 -9.55
N ASP A 637 -31.36 1.52 -9.66
CA ASP A 637 -31.71 0.63 -8.55
C ASP A 637 -30.49 0.04 -7.85
N THR A 638 -29.34 -0.03 -8.53
CA THR A 638 -28.06 -0.57 -8.02
C THR A 638 -26.96 0.50 -7.94
N TYR A 639 -27.35 1.76 -7.69
CA TYR A 639 -26.44 2.91 -7.70
C TYR A 639 -25.28 2.84 -6.69
N GLN A 640 -25.36 1.99 -5.66
CA GLN A 640 -24.24 1.71 -4.74
C GLN A 640 -23.09 0.95 -5.41
N GLU A 641 -23.34 0.26 -6.52
CA GLU A 641 -22.34 -0.47 -7.30
C GLU A 641 -21.64 0.41 -8.34
N TRP A 642 -22.09 1.65 -8.53
CA TRP A 642 -21.52 2.58 -9.48
C TRP A 642 -20.05 2.88 -9.12
N GLY A 643 -19.19 2.80 -10.13
CA GLY A 643 -17.76 3.08 -9.98
C GLY A 643 -16.92 2.07 -9.21
N LYS A 644 -17.52 0.99 -8.66
CA LYS A 644 -16.75 -0.09 -8.01
C LYS A 644 -15.94 -0.95 -8.98
N HIS A 645 -16.40 -1.08 -10.23
CA HIS A 645 -15.77 -2.00 -11.19
C HIS A 645 -14.42 -1.47 -11.72
N TYR A 646 -13.43 -2.36 -11.81
CA TYR A 646 -12.04 -2.03 -12.15
C TYR A 646 -11.81 -1.64 -13.62
N PHE A 647 -12.76 -1.92 -14.52
CA PHE A 647 -12.72 -1.43 -15.90
C PHE A 647 -13.67 -0.25 -16.10
N ASN A 648 -13.18 0.82 -16.72
CA ASN A 648 -13.99 1.97 -17.14
C ASN A 648 -13.55 2.50 -18.52
N ILE A 649 -13.37 1.60 -19.49
CA ILE A 649 -12.90 1.97 -20.84
C ILE A 649 -13.93 2.79 -21.64
N ALA A 650 -15.21 2.76 -21.22
CA ALA A 650 -16.29 3.56 -21.79
C ALA A 650 -16.43 4.96 -21.14
N GLU A 651 -15.81 5.17 -19.97
CA GLU A 651 -15.84 6.39 -19.15
C GLU A 651 -17.19 6.74 -18.48
N ASP A 652 -18.18 5.85 -18.60
CA ASP A 652 -19.52 5.96 -18.00
C ASP A 652 -19.71 5.10 -16.73
N TYR A 653 -18.66 4.42 -16.26
CA TYR A 653 -18.69 3.45 -15.15
C TYR A 653 -19.76 2.36 -15.31
N ASN A 654 -20.10 1.99 -16.55
CA ASN A 654 -21.13 1.03 -16.89
C ASN A 654 -22.54 1.41 -16.36
N ILE A 655 -22.82 2.69 -16.11
CA ILE A 655 -24.10 3.16 -15.58
C ILE A 655 -25.18 3.18 -16.67
N ASP A 656 -26.40 2.76 -16.36
CA ASP A 656 -27.57 2.86 -17.24
C ASP A 656 -28.85 3.20 -16.44
N GLU A 657 -30.00 3.34 -17.09
CA GLU A 657 -31.28 3.56 -16.40
C GLU A 657 -31.75 2.29 -15.67
N THR A 658 -31.50 1.11 -16.25
CA THR A 658 -31.90 -0.21 -15.74
C THR A 658 -30.72 -1.15 -15.63
N SER A 659 -30.63 -1.91 -14.54
CA SER A 659 -29.61 -2.95 -14.35
C SER A 659 -29.76 -4.06 -15.40
N SER A 660 -28.65 -4.59 -15.90
CA SER A 660 -28.65 -5.75 -16.80
C SER A 660 -28.99 -7.05 -16.08
N GLU A 661 -29.51 -8.05 -16.79
CA GLU A 661 -29.72 -9.40 -16.22
C GLU A 661 -28.40 -10.09 -15.82
N LYS A 662 -27.33 -9.80 -16.54
CA LYS A 662 -25.96 -10.22 -16.20
C LYS A 662 -25.35 -9.26 -15.19
N THR A 663 -24.47 -9.78 -14.33
CA THR A 663 -23.68 -8.99 -13.36
C THR A 663 -22.19 -9.31 -13.54
N ASN A 664 -21.30 -8.59 -12.87
CA ASN A 664 -19.87 -8.94 -12.85
C ASN A 664 -19.57 -10.19 -12.01
N ASN A 665 -20.56 -10.68 -11.26
CA ASN A 665 -20.46 -11.75 -10.27
C ASN A 665 -20.97 -13.10 -10.84
N GLU A 666 -20.75 -13.36 -12.13
CA GLU A 666 -21.14 -14.62 -12.77
C GLU A 666 -20.46 -15.84 -12.12
N GLU A 667 -21.13 -17.00 -12.17
CA GLU A 667 -20.55 -18.26 -11.71
C GLU A 667 -19.27 -18.60 -12.50
N LEU A 668 -18.24 -19.08 -11.81
CA LEU A 668 -17.10 -19.69 -12.50
C LEU A 668 -17.57 -20.95 -13.24
N ALA A 669 -17.48 -20.94 -14.57
CA ALA A 669 -17.93 -22.04 -15.43
C ALA A 669 -17.38 -23.40 -14.95
N PRO A 670 -18.20 -24.48 -14.89
CA PRO A 670 -17.80 -25.76 -14.31
C PRO A 670 -16.51 -26.36 -14.90
N GLU A 671 -16.28 -26.17 -16.19
CA GLU A 671 -15.08 -26.58 -16.92
C GLU A 671 -13.79 -25.87 -16.45
N HIS A 672 -13.92 -24.68 -15.85
CA HIS A 672 -12.79 -23.90 -15.33
C HIS A 672 -12.42 -24.24 -13.88
N LEU A 673 -13.19 -25.10 -13.19
CA LEU A 673 -12.81 -25.63 -11.85
C LEU A 673 -11.42 -26.30 -11.89
N VAL A 674 -11.03 -26.89 -13.02
CA VAL A 674 -9.71 -27.49 -13.22
C VAL A 674 -8.55 -26.49 -13.04
N LEU A 675 -8.79 -25.20 -13.26
CA LEU A 675 -7.76 -24.16 -13.17
C LEU A 675 -7.27 -23.95 -11.75
N PHE A 676 -8.04 -24.29 -10.70
CA PHE A 676 -7.58 -24.17 -9.31
C PHE A 676 -6.43 -25.13 -9.01
N TYR A 677 -6.58 -26.41 -9.34
CA TYR A 677 -5.66 -27.48 -8.94
C TYR A 677 -4.70 -27.96 -10.05
N THR A 678 -4.71 -27.33 -11.23
CA THR A 678 -3.72 -27.56 -12.29
C THR A 678 -2.81 -26.33 -12.48
N PRO A 679 -1.59 -26.49 -13.05
CA PRO A 679 -0.76 -25.35 -13.43
C PRO A 679 -1.52 -24.41 -14.38
N LEU A 680 -1.47 -23.10 -14.11
CA LEU A 680 -2.14 -22.10 -14.94
C LEU A 680 -1.65 -22.21 -16.39
N LEU A 681 -2.55 -22.54 -17.31
CA LEU A 681 -2.31 -22.53 -18.76
C LEU A 681 -1.69 -21.19 -19.18
N SER A 682 -0.72 -21.16 -20.09
CA SER A 682 -0.08 -19.90 -20.51
C SER A 682 -1.12 -18.89 -20.98
N HIS A 683 -2.04 -19.30 -21.86
CA HIS A 683 -3.24 -18.53 -22.21
C HIS A 683 -4.43 -19.07 -21.42
N LEU A 684 -5.09 -18.22 -20.62
CA LEU A 684 -6.32 -18.56 -19.92
C LEU A 684 -7.50 -18.68 -20.90
N PRO A 685 -8.54 -19.47 -20.58
CA PRO A 685 -9.83 -19.39 -21.25
C PRO A 685 -10.54 -18.07 -20.91
N THR A 686 -11.61 -17.72 -21.64
CA THR A 686 -12.44 -16.56 -21.28
C THR A 686 -13.22 -16.88 -20.02
N THR A 687 -12.91 -16.20 -18.92
CA THR A 687 -13.57 -16.39 -17.63
C THR A 687 -13.35 -15.18 -16.74
N ASN A 688 -14.28 -14.89 -15.82
CA ASN A 688 -13.94 -13.97 -14.73
C ASN A 688 -12.92 -14.67 -13.81
N LYS A 689 -11.67 -14.20 -13.84
CA LYS A 689 -10.58 -14.74 -13.01
C LYS A 689 -10.61 -14.28 -11.55
N ASP A 690 -11.58 -13.48 -11.13
CA ASP A 690 -11.64 -12.92 -9.78
C ASP A 690 -11.66 -14.03 -8.70
N ALA A 691 -12.37 -15.14 -8.93
CA ALA A 691 -12.30 -16.33 -8.08
C ALA A 691 -10.91 -17.00 -8.04
N LEU A 692 -10.17 -16.99 -9.16
CA LEU A 692 -8.81 -17.53 -9.24
C LEU A 692 -7.80 -16.63 -8.49
N ILE A 693 -8.02 -15.31 -8.49
CA ILE A 693 -7.23 -14.34 -7.71
C ILE A 693 -7.44 -14.60 -6.21
N LEU A 694 -8.70 -14.66 -5.77
CA LEU A 694 -9.05 -14.86 -4.36
C LEU A 694 -8.52 -16.19 -3.82
N MET A 695 -8.65 -17.30 -4.55
CA MET A 695 -8.06 -18.58 -4.11
C MET A 695 -6.53 -18.56 -4.10
N ALA A 696 -5.88 -17.97 -5.12
CA ALA A 696 -4.42 -17.88 -5.13
C ALA A 696 -3.88 -17.02 -3.96
N ALA A 697 -4.62 -16.00 -3.56
CA ALA A 697 -4.37 -15.22 -2.35
C ALA A 697 -4.57 -16.05 -1.07
N TYR A 698 -5.73 -16.70 -0.93
CA TYR A 698 -6.12 -17.52 0.23
C TYR A 698 -5.18 -18.71 0.49
N GLU A 699 -4.69 -19.35 -0.57
CA GLU A 699 -3.68 -20.42 -0.51
C GLU A 699 -2.26 -19.91 -0.20
N GLY A 700 -2.00 -18.60 -0.33
CA GLY A 700 -0.66 -18.04 -0.29
C GLY A 700 0.22 -18.49 -1.47
N ASN A 701 -0.36 -18.64 -2.66
CA ASN A 701 0.32 -19.16 -3.85
C ASN A 701 0.93 -18.02 -4.69
N ILE A 702 2.16 -17.62 -4.38
CA ILE A 702 2.79 -16.40 -4.94
C ILE A 702 2.86 -16.39 -6.47
N GLU A 703 3.23 -17.52 -7.09
CA GLU A 703 3.36 -17.64 -8.55
C GLU A 703 2.02 -17.45 -9.26
N ARG A 704 0.94 -18.04 -8.72
CA ARG A 704 -0.42 -17.86 -9.25
C ARG A 704 -0.93 -16.45 -9.00
N TYR A 705 -0.76 -15.95 -7.78
CA TYR A 705 -1.27 -14.64 -7.37
C TYR A 705 -0.61 -13.49 -8.16
N VAL A 706 0.72 -13.46 -8.25
CA VAL A 706 1.46 -12.43 -9.02
C VAL A 706 1.06 -12.42 -10.49
N ARG A 707 0.76 -13.59 -11.06
CA ARG A 707 0.28 -13.70 -12.44
C ARG A 707 -1.18 -13.25 -12.63
N LEU A 708 -2.05 -13.50 -11.65
CA LEU A 708 -3.50 -13.28 -11.79
C LEU A 708 -3.97 -11.91 -11.30
N ARG A 709 -3.32 -11.33 -10.28
CA ARG A 709 -3.73 -10.09 -9.61
C ARG A 709 -3.96 -8.92 -10.57
N ARG A 710 -4.87 -8.02 -10.18
CA ARG A 710 -5.17 -6.78 -10.90
C ARG A 710 -4.43 -5.59 -10.25
N PRO A 711 -4.44 -4.38 -10.85
CA PRO A 711 -3.85 -3.19 -10.23
C PRO A 711 -4.60 -2.71 -8.98
N SER A 712 -5.94 -2.84 -8.98
CA SER A 712 -6.79 -2.69 -7.78
C SER A 712 -7.13 -4.07 -7.23
N MET A 713 -7.20 -4.18 -5.91
CA MET A 713 -7.63 -5.41 -5.23
C MET A 713 -9.15 -5.58 -5.32
N LEU A 714 -9.58 -6.85 -5.28
CA LEU A 714 -10.97 -7.21 -5.05
C LEU A 714 -11.32 -7.03 -3.56
N HIS A 715 -12.61 -6.94 -3.23
CA HIS A 715 -13.10 -6.72 -1.86
C HIS A 715 -12.46 -7.69 -0.84
N ASP A 716 -12.59 -8.99 -1.11
CA ASP A 716 -12.16 -10.07 -0.21
C ASP A 716 -10.65 -10.37 -0.31
N GLU A 717 -9.95 -9.79 -1.30
CA GLU A 717 -8.57 -10.13 -1.63
C GLU A 717 -7.60 -9.77 -0.49
N HIS A 718 -7.85 -8.65 0.20
CA HIS A 718 -7.03 -8.22 1.32
C HIS A 718 -6.98 -9.29 2.43
N ALA A 719 -8.14 -9.77 2.87
CA ALA A 719 -8.23 -10.78 3.91
C ALA A 719 -7.74 -12.16 3.43
N ALA A 720 -8.01 -12.51 2.16
CA ALA A 720 -7.45 -13.71 1.54
C ALA A 720 -5.91 -13.68 1.52
N VAL A 721 -5.28 -12.54 1.18
CA VAL A 721 -3.82 -12.39 1.24
C VAL A 721 -3.30 -12.48 2.67
N ILE A 722 -3.95 -11.84 3.66
CA ILE A 722 -3.56 -11.98 5.07
C ILE A 722 -3.50 -13.46 5.45
N ARG A 723 -4.59 -14.19 5.22
CA ARG A 723 -4.68 -15.63 5.50
C ARG A 723 -3.59 -16.41 4.75
N GLY A 724 -3.37 -16.12 3.46
CA GLY A 724 -2.28 -16.70 2.67
C GLY A 724 -0.88 -16.43 3.21
N ILE A 725 -0.62 -15.26 3.79
CA ILE A 725 0.66 -14.92 4.44
C ILE A 725 0.86 -15.74 5.73
N TYR A 726 -0.19 -16.01 6.51
CA TYR A 726 -0.08 -16.88 7.69
C TYR A 726 0.16 -18.35 7.31
N HIS A 727 -0.49 -18.85 6.24
CA HIS A 727 -0.40 -20.25 5.81
C HIS A 727 0.82 -20.57 4.93
N ASN A 728 1.31 -19.61 4.15
CA ASN A 728 2.52 -19.77 3.35
C ASN A 728 3.50 -18.60 3.54
N THR A 729 4.57 -18.86 4.31
CA THR A 729 5.56 -17.83 4.66
C THR A 729 6.32 -17.23 3.48
N THR A 730 6.36 -17.90 2.31
CA THR A 730 6.99 -17.32 1.11
C THR A 730 6.10 -16.30 0.41
N PHE A 731 4.80 -16.28 0.68
CA PHE A 731 3.88 -15.25 0.17
C PHE A 731 4.22 -13.86 0.73
N ALA A 732 4.76 -13.83 1.95
CA ALA A 732 5.21 -12.62 2.65
C ALA A 732 6.36 -11.86 1.94
N SER A 733 7.20 -12.55 1.13
CA SER A 733 8.33 -11.91 0.44
C SER A 733 7.91 -11.03 -0.74
N GLY A 734 6.63 -11.07 -1.14
CA GLY A 734 6.04 -10.17 -2.14
C GLY A 734 5.88 -8.70 -1.68
N GLY A 735 6.12 -8.39 -0.40
CA GLY A 735 6.33 -7.01 0.08
C GLY A 735 5.10 -6.10 0.23
N LEU A 736 3.90 -6.52 -0.18
CA LEU A 736 2.71 -5.65 -0.15
C LEU A 736 2.12 -5.37 1.25
N PHE A 737 2.39 -6.19 2.28
CA PHE A 737 1.60 -6.19 3.53
C PHE A 737 2.43 -6.23 4.81
N ARG A 738 2.92 -5.07 5.28
CA ARG A 738 3.79 -4.96 6.48
C ARG A 738 3.22 -5.61 7.75
N LYS A 739 1.91 -5.46 8.05
CA LYS A 739 1.28 -6.04 9.25
C LYS A 739 1.35 -7.56 9.28
N SER A 740 0.97 -8.22 8.18
CA SER A 740 0.90 -9.68 8.06
C SER A 740 2.29 -10.32 8.08
N ILE A 741 3.29 -9.68 7.46
CA ILE A 741 4.69 -10.13 7.44
C ILE A 741 5.24 -10.31 8.87
N GLN A 742 4.84 -9.48 9.83
CA GLN A 742 5.33 -9.56 11.21
C GLN A 742 4.84 -10.80 11.98
N ALA A 743 3.60 -11.25 11.75
CA ALA A 743 3.05 -12.42 12.42
C ALA A 743 3.69 -13.73 11.94
N THR A 744 3.84 -13.86 10.63
CA THR A 744 4.42 -15.03 9.96
C THR A 744 5.90 -15.24 10.27
N VAL A 745 6.66 -14.18 10.57
CA VAL A 745 8.06 -14.29 11.02
C VAL A 745 8.18 -14.90 12.42
N LEU A 746 7.10 -14.96 13.21
CA LEU A 746 7.10 -15.58 14.53
C LEU A 746 6.79 -17.08 14.50
N SER A 747 6.00 -17.55 13.52
CA SER A 747 5.54 -18.94 13.39
C SER A 747 6.44 -19.83 12.52
N GLY A 748 7.40 -19.25 11.78
CA GLY A 748 8.37 -19.98 10.93
C GLY A 748 9.84 -19.90 11.38
N PRO A 749 10.74 -20.74 10.80
CA PRO A 749 12.17 -20.78 11.16
C PRO A 749 13.04 -19.70 10.48
N LEU A 750 12.44 -18.65 9.91
CA LEU A 750 13.15 -17.57 9.22
C LEU A 750 13.70 -16.53 10.22
N PRO A 751 14.79 -15.81 9.89
CA PRO A 751 15.52 -15.03 10.89
C PRO A 751 14.73 -13.80 11.38
N TRP A 752 14.43 -13.81 12.69
CA TRP A 752 14.08 -12.78 13.69
C TRP A 752 14.24 -11.26 13.43
N ARG A 753 14.79 -10.81 12.29
CA ARG A 753 15.10 -9.39 11.99
C ARG A 753 13.87 -8.50 11.82
N ALA A 754 12.67 -9.05 11.63
CA ALA A 754 11.41 -8.26 11.52
C ALA A 754 10.91 -7.66 12.85
N LEU A 755 11.49 -8.05 14.01
CA LEU A 755 11.03 -7.63 15.34
C LEU A 755 11.51 -6.25 15.82
N LEU A 756 12.30 -5.53 15.03
CA LEU A 756 13.17 -4.45 15.54
C LEU A 756 12.60 -3.02 15.50
N CYS A 757 11.43 -2.78 14.92
CA CYS A 757 10.64 -1.55 15.13
C CYS A 757 9.18 -1.79 14.75
N PRO A 758 8.30 -1.96 15.74
CA PRO A 758 6.92 -1.51 15.60
C PRO A 758 6.53 -0.57 16.75
N GLY A 759 5.61 0.36 16.47
CA GLY A 759 4.95 1.16 17.49
C GLY A 759 4.07 0.30 18.42
N LYS A 760 3.55 0.91 19.49
CA LYS A 760 2.70 0.25 20.50
C LYS A 760 1.37 -0.34 19.95
N TYR A 761 1.07 -0.10 18.68
CA TYR A 761 -0.15 -0.50 17.96
C TYR A 761 0.15 -1.39 16.72
N GLU A 762 1.35 -1.98 16.65
CA GLU A 762 1.82 -2.80 15.53
C GLU A 762 2.35 -4.16 16.03
N VAL A 763 1.50 -4.88 16.76
CA VAL A 763 1.81 -6.20 17.34
C VAL A 763 0.71 -7.18 16.93
N PRO A 764 1.03 -8.26 16.18
CA PRO A 764 0.01 -9.22 15.78
C PRO A 764 -0.52 -9.98 16.99
N ALA A 765 -1.85 -10.12 17.11
CA ALA A 765 -2.44 -10.89 18.21
C ALA A 765 -2.19 -12.39 18.05
N MET A 766 -2.26 -12.90 16.81
CA MET A 766 -2.03 -14.30 16.47
C MET A 766 -0.57 -14.56 16.14
N ILE A 767 0.09 -15.40 16.95
CA ILE A 767 1.48 -15.81 16.70
C ILE A 767 1.69 -17.34 16.76
N TRP A 768 0.62 -18.12 16.98
CA TRP A 768 0.67 -19.57 17.21
C TRP A 768 -0.21 -20.40 16.25
N TRP A 769 -0.64 -19.80 15.15
CA TRP A 769 -1.43 -20.43 14.09
C TRP A 769 -0.92 -19.99 12.71
N PRO A 770 -0.94 -20.86 11.68
CA PRO A 770 -1.22 -22.30 11.72
C PRO A 770 -0.08 -23.13 12.32
N LEU A 771 1.10 -22.55 12.50
CA LEU A 771 2.26 -23.18 13.13
C LEU A 771 2.50 -22.63 14.54
N ILE A 772 2.82 -23.50 15.48
CA ILE A 772 3.18 -23.14 16.85
C ILE A 772 4.70 -22.87 16.91
N PRO A 773 5.15 -21.66 17.29
CA PRO A 773 6.57 -21.34 17.44
C PRO A 773 7.24 -22.21 18.50
N ALA A 774 8.54 -22.51 18.31
CA ALA A 774 9.31 -23.20 19.35
C ALA A 774 9.41 -22.36 20.64
N GLU A 775 9.40 -23.03 21.80
CA GLU A 775 9.48 -22.40 23.12
C GLU A 775 10.68 -21.43 23.28
N GLU A 776 11.83 -21.78 22.71
CA GLU A 776 13.02 -20.91 22.74
C GLU A 776 12.86 -19.64 21.87
N THR A 777 12.11 -19.72 20.77
CA THR A 777 11.74 -18.53 19.97
C THR A 777 10.84 -17.61 20.78
N LEU A 778 9.89 -18.18 21.53
CA LEU A 778 8.97 -17.45 22.40
C LEU A 778 9.69 -16.81 23.61
N LYS A 779 10.67 -17.49 24.21
CA LYS A 779 11.56 -16.93 25.24
C LYS A 779 12.31 -15.70 24.73
N GLU A 780 12.96 -15.82 23.58
CA GLU A 780 13.71 -14.71 22.98
C GLU A 780 12.79 -13.57 22.52
N LEU A 781 11.56 -13.89 22.09
CA LEU A 781 10.53 -12.91 21.76
C LEU A 781 10.18 -12.04 22.96
N VAL A 782 9.77 -12.62 24.10
CA VAL A 782 9.43 -11.81 25.30
C VAL A 782 10.66 -11.06 25.83
N ARG A 783 11.85 -11.65 25.74
CA ARG A 783 13.10 -10.98 26.14
C ARG A 783 13.38 -9.71 25.32
N ARG A 784 12.98 -9.67 24.04
CA ARG A 784 13.13 -8.50 23.16
C ARG A 784 11.91 -7.58 23.16
N ARG A 785 10.71 -8.13 23.39
CA ARG A 785 9.41 -7.47 23.35
C ARG A 785 8.57 -7.86 24.56
N PRO A 786 8.84 -7.28 25.75
CA PRO A 786 8.07 -7.56 26.96
C PRO A 786 6.59 -7.19 26.86
N ASP A 787 6.24 -6.32 25.90
CA ASP A 787 4.88 -5.92 25.54
C ASP A 787 4.09 -7.04 24.83
N MET A 788 4.76 -8.05 24.26
CA MET A 788 4.12 -9.23 23.64
C MET A 788 3.81 -10.38 24.63
N LYS A 789 3.88 -10.12 25.94
CA LYS A 789 3.74 -11.14 27.00
C LYS A 789 2.40 -11.89 26.93
N LEU A 790 1.30 -11.22 26.55
CA LEU A 790 -0.02 -11.83 26.43
C LEU A 790 -0.06 -12.85 25.28
N GLN A 791 0.37 -12.45 24.08
CA GLN A 791 0.43 -13.29 22.89
C GLN A 791 1.31 -14.51 23.12
N VAL A 792 2.44 -14.35 23.80
CA VAL A 792 3.33 -15.47 24.13
C VAL A 792 2.72 -16.39 25.19
N ALA A 793 2.02 -15.87 26.20
CA ALA A 793 1.27 -16.71 27.14
C ALA A 793 0.17 -17.52 26.43
N MET A 794 -0.57 -16.92 25.49
CA MET A 794 -1.55 -17.63 24.65
C MET A 794 -0.90 -18.71 23.75
N ALA A 795 0.28 -18.44 23.21
CA ALA A 795 1.09 -19.41 22.47
C ALA A 795 1.58 -20.56 23.38
N CYS A 796 1.90 -20.29 24.64
CA CYS A 796 2.26 -21.32 25.62
C CYS A 796 1.09 -22.26 25.92
N ILE A 797 -0.13 -21.74 26.02
CA ILE A 797 -1.34 -22.58 26.13
C ILE A 797 -1.51 -23.46 24.88
N ALA A 798 -1.30 -22.91 23.68
CA ALA A 798 -1.41 -23.66 22.42
C ALA A 798 -0.36 -24.77 22.29
N GLY A 799 0.89 -24.51 22.68
CA GLY A 799 2.02 -25.45 22.58
C GLY A 799 2.25 -26.35 23.81
N ASP A 800 1.46 -26.20 24.87
CA ASP A 800 1.68 -26.75 26.22
C ASP A 800 3.07 -26.44 26.83
N TYR A 801 3.58 -25.22 26.61
CA TYR A 801 4.89 -24.76 27.10
C TYR A 801 4.86 -24.28 28.55
N ARG A 802 4.75 -25.23 29.49
CA ARG A 802 4.57 -24.95 30.92
C ARG A 802 5.76 -24.24 31.58
N ALA A 803 6.99 -24.61 31.23
CA ALA A 803 8.18 -23.97 31.82
C ALA A 803 8.22 -22.48 31.48
N LEU A 804 8.02 -22.14 30.21
CA LEU A 804 7.88 -20.74 29.79
C LEU A 804 6.66 -20.05 30.41
N TRP A 805 5.51 -20.72 30.53
CA TRP A 805 4.34 -20.14 31.21
C TRP A 805 4.63 -19.77 32.67
N GLU A 806 5.29 -20.66 33.41
CA GLU A 806 5.69 -20.44 34.81
C GLU A 806 6.74 -19.33 34.93
N ASP A 807 7.74 -19.29 34.05
CA ASP A 807 8.73 -18.19 33.96
C ASP A 807 8.08 -16.84 33.64
N LEU A 808 7.03 -16.83 32.81
CA LEU A 808 6.30 -15.62 32.47
C LEU A 808 5.41 -15.15 33.63
N ALA A 809 4.78 -16.05 34.38
CA ALA A 809 3.77 -15.73 35.39
C ALA A 809 2.76 -14.66 34.89
N PRO A 810 1.90 -14.99 33.91
CA PRO A 810 0.90 -14.07 33.40
C PRO A 810 -0.21 -13.80 34.42
N GLN A 811 -0.72 -12.57 34.42
CA GLN A 811 -1.92 -12.18 35.18
C GLN A 811 -3.17 -12.83 34.52
N PRO A 812 -4.24 -13.16 35.28
CA PRO A 812 -5.46 -13.70 34.71
C PRO A 812 -6.19 -12.64 33.87
N CYS A 813 -6.70 -13.03 32.70
CA CYS A 813 -7.56 -12.21 31.84
C CYS A 813 -8.47 -13.10 30.97
N SER A 814 -9.47 -12.51 30.34
CA SER A 814 -10.46 -13.22 29.51
C SER A 814 -9.82 -14.00 28.35
N GLU A 815 -8.84 -13.43 27.66
CA GLU A 815 -8.23 -14.02 26.46
C GLU A 815 -7.44 -15.30 26.79
N LEU A 816 -6.70 -15.29 27.91
CA LEU A 816 -6.00 -16.48 28.41
C LEU A 816 -6.98 -17.55 28.90
N TRP A 817 -8.09 -17.12 29.51
CA TRP A 817 -9.13 -18.01 30.01
C TRP A 817 -9.89 -18.71 28.89
N ASP A 818 -10.24 -18.00 27.82
CA ASP A 818 -10.94 -18.57 26.67
C ASP A 818 -10.02 -19.47 25.84
N GLN A 819 -8.77 -19.06 25.60
CA GLN A 819 -7.74 -19.88 24.97
C GLN A 819 -7.44 -21.15 25.78
N ALA A 820 -7.44 -21.09 27.12
CA ALA A 820 -7.23 -22.24 27.99
C ALA A 820 -8.43 -23.20 28.03
N ARG A 821 -9.66 -22.68 28.17
CA ARG A 821 -10.88 -23.50 28.22
C ARG A 821 -11.27 -24.08 26.87
N GLN A 822 -10.94 -23.39 25.78
CA GLN A 822 -11.43 -23.63 24.42
C GLN A 822 -12.96 -23.83 24.36
N THR A 823 -13.69 -23.10 25.20
CA THR A 823 -15.16 -23.12 25.26
C THR A 823 -15.74 -22.52 23.99
N GLN A 824 -16.42 -23.35 23.21
CA GLN A 824 -16.92 -22.98 21.89
C GLN A 824 -18.30 -22.31 21.99
N THR A 825 -18.49 -21.18 21.30
CA THR A 825 -19.76 -20.46 21.29
C THR A 825 -20.80 -21.09 20.34
N ARG A 826 -22.04 -21.10 20.82
CA ARG A 826 -23.33 -21.27 20.11
C ARG A 826 -23.66 -22.57 19.36
N SER A 827 -22.75 -23.31 18.73
CA SER A 827 -23.14 -24.41 17.81
C SER A 827 -22.71 -25.84 18.19
N TRP A 828 -21.95 -26.06 19.26
CA TRP A 828 -21.46 -27.39 19.66
C TRP A 828 -21.70 -27.67 21.15
N PRO A 829 -21.87 -28.94 21.58
CA PRO A 829 -22.14 -29.28 22.98
C PRO A 829 -21.01 -28.80 23.89
N ASN A 830 -21.41 -28.05 24.93
CA ASN A 830 -20.51 -27.32 25.82
C ASN A 830 -19.66 -28.28 26.68
N SER A 831 -18.48 -28.64 26.18
CA SER A 831 -17.52 -29.54 26.83
C SER A 831 -16.30 -28.74 27.30
N PRO A 832 -16.26 -28.29 28.56
CA PRO A 832 -15.15 -27.48 29.06
C PRO A 832 -13.86 -28.31 29.14
N ASN A 833 -12.83 -27.89 28.41
CA ASN A 833 -11.52 -28.54 28.46
C ASN A 833 -10.81 -28.12 29.76
N ARG A 834 -10.72 -29.02 30.75
CA ARG A 834 -10.03 -28.74 32.01
C ARG A 834 -8.57 -29.18 31.92
N ASN A 835 -7.65 -28.21 31.99
CA ASN A 835 -6.21 -28.43 31.88
C ASN A 835 -5.44 -27.59 32.93
N TYR A 836 -4.11 -27.73 32.92
CA TYR A 836 -3.20 -27.03 33.83
C TYR A 836 -3.39 -25.50 33.81
N TYR A 837 -3.58 -24.90 32.63
CA TYR A 837 -3.73 -23.44 32.48
C TYR A 837 -5.05 -22.94 33.06
N VAL A 838 -6.14 -23.69 32.88
CA VAL A 838 -7.44 -23.41 33.54
C VAL A 838 -7.29 -23.47 35.06
N ASP A 839 -6.67 -24.53 35.59
CA ASP A 839 -6.47 -24.67 37.04
C ASP A 839 -5.53 -23.59 37.62
N TYR A 840 -4.49 -23.19 36.87
CA TYR A 840 -3.59 -22.07 37.22
C TYR A 840 -4.35 -20.74 37.29
N LEU A 841 -5.11 -20.39 36.24
CA LEU A 841 -5.85 -19.12 36.15
C LEU A 841 -6.94 -19.05 37.23
N GLU A 842 -7.65 -20.15 37.47
CA GLU A 842 -8.62 -20.27 38.57
C GLU A 842 -7.98 -20.04 39.94
N GLN A 843 -6.82 -20.64 40.20
CA GLN A 843 -6.14 -20.48 41.49
C GLN A 843 -5.62 -19.06 41.66
N HIS A 844 -4.97 -18.50 40.63
CA HIS A 844 -4.34 -17.19 40.71
C HIS A 844 -5.36 -16.05 40.84
N ALA A 845 -6.52 -16.15 40.18
CA ALA A 845 -7.62 -15.19 40.38
C ALA A 845 -8.23 -15.27 41.78
N LYS A 846 -8.35 -16.48 42.37
CA LYS A 846 -8.79 -16.67 43.77
C LYS A 846 -7.80 -16.10 44.78
N GLU A 847 -6.50 -16.07 44.46
CA GLU A 847 -5.45 -15.44 45.28
C GLU A 847 -5.48 -13.91 45.18
N LEU A 848 -5.78 -13.37 43.99
CA LEU A 848 -5.92 -11.92 43.74
C LEU A 848 -7.27 -11.35 44.17
N GLY A 849 -8.27 -12.20 44.41
CA GLY A 849 -9.61 -11.79 44.85
C GLY A 849 -10.49 -11.22 43.72
N CYS A 850 -10.22 -11.58 42.47
CA CYS A 850 -10.94 -11.12 41.28
C CYS A 850 -11.75 -12.25 40.61
N ASP A 851 -12.71 -11.86 39.76
CA ASP A 851 -13.29 -12.75 38.75
C ASP A 851 -12.47 -12.63 37.45
N ILE A 852 -12.19 -13.77 36.80
CA ILE A 852 -11.42 -13.85 35.56
C ILE A 852 -12.20 -13.23 34.39
N VAL A 853 -13.54 -13.34 34.43
CA VAL A 853 -14.42 -12.89 33.34
C VAL A 853 -14.59 -11.36 33.33
N ASP A 854 -14.38 -10.71 34.48
CA ASP A 854 -14.45 -9.25 34.63
C ASP A 854 -13.14 -8.54 34.22
N MET A 855 -12.05 -9.29 34.02
CA MET A 855 -10.74 -8.77 33.59
C MET A 855 -10.57 -8.83 32.07
N ARG A 856 -11.37 -8.05 31.34
CA ARG A 856 -11.12 -7.78 29.91
C ARG A 856 -9.86 -6.91 29.76
N THR A 857 -9.01 -7.26 28.79
CA THR A 857 -8.03 -6.30 28.26
C THR A 857 -8.57 -5.73 26.95
N ASN A 858 -8.19 -4.49 26.60
CA ASN A 858 -8.58 -3.89 25.32
C ASN A 858 -7.67 -4.41 24.20
N SER A 859 -7.55 -5.73 24.04
CA SER A 859 -6.61 -6.36 23.11
C SER A 859 -7.29 -7.00 21.90
N GLU A 860 -6.59 -6.99 20.77
CA GLU A 860 -6.97 -7.69 19.53
C GLU A 860 -6.86 -9.24 19.68
N CYS A 861 -6.60 -9.75 20.89
CA CYS A 861 -6.42 -11.18 21.17
C CYS A 861 -7.71 -11.93 21.54
N GLU A 862 -8.85 -11.26 21.74
CA GLU A 862 -10.14 -11.91 22.09
C GLU A 862 -10.54 -12.91 20.97
N ASP A 863 -10.54 -12.47 19.70
CA ASP A 863 -10.85 -13.32 18.54
C ASP A 863 -9.82 -14.45 18.33
N ALA A 864 -8.55 -14.22 18.67
CA ALA A 864 -7.48 -15.21 18.55
C ALA A 864 -7.69 -16.43 19.49
N ALA A 865 -8.50 -16.31 20.53
CA ALA A 865 -8.81 -17.39 21.48
C ALA A 865 -9.78 -18.45 20.93
N VAL A 866 -10.47 -18.18 19.80
CA VAL A 866 -11.46 -19.10 19.20
C VAL A 866 -10.85 -20.47 18.89
N ARG A 867 -11.52 -21.56 19.30
CA ARG A 867 -11.02 -22.93 19.14
C ARG A 867 -10.86 -23.35 17.68
N ASN A 868 -11.85 -23.06 16.85
CA ASN A 868 -11.87 -23.44 15.45
C ASN A 868 -11.43 -22.24 14.58
N LYS A 869 -10.15 -22.21 14.20
CA LYS A 869 -9.53 -21.09 13.49
C LYS A 869 -9.69 -21.14 11.97
N GLU A 870 -10.14 -22.27 11.42
CA GLU A 870 -10.41 -22.46 9.99
C GLU A 870 -11.71 -23.27 9.86
N PRO A 871 -12.89 -22.64 10.00
CA PRO A 871 -14.15 -23.37 10.06
C PRO A 871 -14.49 -24.07 8.75
N THR A 872 -14.61 -25.41 8.80
CA THR A 872 -15.07 -26.23 7.67
C THR A 872 -16.58 -26.24 7.55
N THR A 873 -17.10 -26.45 6.34
CA THR A 873 -18.54 -26.64 6.07
C THR A 873 -18.87 -28.09 5.64
N THR A 874 -20.11 -28.52 5.90
CA THR A 874 -20.72 -29.74 5.32
C THR A 874 -21.76 -29.41 4.26
N TRP A 875 -21.97 -28.12 3.99
CA TRP A 875 -22.84 -27.60 2.94
C TRP A 875 -22.04 -27.43 1.65
N LEU A 876 -22.44 -28.16 0.61
CA LEU A 876 -21.92 -28.07 -0.74
C LEU A 876 -22.77 -27.05 -1.51
N ASP A 877 -22.18 -25.91 -1.88
CA ASP A 877 -22.85 -24.89 -2.68
C ASP A 877 -23.14 -25.37 -4.12
N SER A 878 -23.97 -24.62 -4.84
CA SER A 878 -24.29 -24.90 -6.25
C SER A 878 -23.17 -24.49 -7.22
N GLY A 879 -22.33 -23.51 -6.88
CA GLY A 879 -21.31 -22.94 -7.75
C GLY A 879 -20.24 -22.14 -6.99
N ILE A 880 -19.30 -21.53 -7.73
CA ILE A 880 -18.33 -20.56 -7.18
C ILE A 880 -18.65 -19.19 -7.75
N HIS A 881 -18.84 -18.21 -6.87
CA HIS A 881 -19.18 -16.84 -7.22
C HIS A 881 -18.22 -15.89 -6.49
N ALA A 882 -17.43 -15.11 -7.22
CA ALA A 882 -16.58 -14.07 -6.64
C ALA A 882 -17.34 -12.73 -6.61
N HIS A 883 -18.11 -12.52 -5.54
CA HIS A 883 -18.75 -11.25 -5.21
C HIS A 883 -18.17 -10.65 -3.92
N ASP A 884 -18.47 -9.38 -3.64
CA ASP A 884 -18.19 -8.77 -2.32
C ASP A 884 -18.70 -9.69 -1.21
N TYR A 885 -17.84 -9.99 -0.23
CA TYR A 885 -18.07 -10.86 0.93
C TYR A 885 -18.19 -12.38 0.67
N ALA A 886 -17.92 -12.88 -0.54
CA ALA A 886 -18.03 -14.32 -0.86
C ALA A 886 -17.16 -15.26 0.02
N LEU A 887 -15.99 -14.79 0.48
CA LEU A 887 -15.13 -15.47 1.45
C LEU A 887 -15.32 -14.95 2.89
N MET A 888 -15.91 -13.77 3.06
CA MET A 888 -15.98 -13.06 4.35
C MET A 888 -17.26 -13.35 5.13
N ASP A 889 -18.41 -13.47 4.46
CA ASP A 889 -19.69 -13.87 5.07
C ASP A 889 -19.66 -15.33 5.59
N SER A 890 -18.65 -16.10 5.17
CA SER A 890 -18.44 -17.50 5.54
C SER A 890 -17.93 -17.72 6.97
N ASN A 891 -17.53 -16.67 7.72
CA ASN A 891 -17.06 -16.81 9.11
C ASN A 891 -18.03 -16.20 10.15
N PRO A 892 -18.65 -17.00 11.05
CA PRO A 892 -19.62 -16.50 12.02
C PRO A 892 -18.99 -15.87 13.28
N ASP A 893 -17.69 -16.07 13.53
CA ASP A 893 -17.02 -15.73 14.80
C ASP A 893 -15.69 -14.97 14.54
N GLY A 894 -15.76 -13.62 14.43
CA GLY A 894 -14.62 -12.70 14.55
C GLY A 894 -13.55 -12.75 13.43
N ASP A 895 -12.39 -12.15 13.69
CA ASP A 895 -11.20 -12.25 12.84
C ASP A 895 -9.96 -12.64 13.66
N VAL A 896 -9.52 -13.89 13.49
CA VAL A 896 -8.34 -14.43 14.20
C VAL A 896 -7.01 -13.79 13.77
N TYR A 897 -7.00 -12.94 12.74
CA TYR A 897 -5.79 -12.34 12.15
C TYR A 897 -5.65 -10.81 12.37
N SER A 898 -6.54 -10.21 13.18
CA SER A 898 -6.46 -8.81 13.65
C SER A 898 -6.57 -7.71 12.56
N ALA A 899 -7.40 -7.95 11.54
CA ALA A 899 -7.70 -7.01 10.46
C ALA A 899 -9.20 -6.69 10.29
N GLY A 900 -10.05 -7.19 11.19
CA GLY A 900 -11.50 -6.93 11.25
C GLY A 900 -12.36 -7.83 10.36
N ALA A 901 -11.76 -8.74 9.58
CA ALA A 901 -12.49 -9.72 8.78
C ALA A 901 -11.59 -10.90 8.34
N GLN A 902 -12.00 -12.14 8.61
CA GLN A 902 -11.28 -13.36 8.22
C GLN A 902 -11.86 -14.00 6.95
N ALA A 903 -11.01 -14.26 5.95
CA ALA A 903 -11.40 -15.01 4.75
C ALA A 903 -11.51 -16.52 5.03
N ASN A 904 -12.58 -17.15 4.54
CA ASN A 904 -12.82 -18.58 4.61
C ASN A 904 -13.34 -19.10 3.25
N ALA A 905 -12.60 -20.01 2.61
CA ALA A 905 -12.95 -20.60 1.32
C ALA A 905 -13.43 -22.07 1.42
N ALA A 906 -13.81 -22.54 2.61
CA ALA A 906 -14.10 -23.96 2.84
C ALA A 906 -15.24 -24.52 1.95
N SER A 907 -16.24 -23.71 1.56
CA SER A 907 -17.27 -24.17 0.64
C SER A 907 -16.77 -24.32 -0.80
N TRP A 908 -15.87 -23.43 -1.24
CA TRP A 908 -15.20 -23.54 -2.53
C TRP A 908 -14.25 -24.74 -2.56
N GLU A 909 -13.45 -24.94 -1.50
CA GLU A 909 -12.59 -26.14 -1.34
C GLU A 909 -13.42 -27.43 -1.41
N LEU A 910 -14.55 -27.48 -0.70
CA LEU A 910 -15.48 -28.63 -0.72
C LEU A 910 -16.08 -28.85 -2.11
N LEU A 911 -16.45 -27.78 -2.84
CA LEU A 911 -16.94 -27.87 -4.21
C LEU A 911 -15.87 -28.37 -5.18
N ILE A 912 -14.64 -27.86 -5.08
CA ILE A 912 -13.50 -28.28 -5.91
C ILE A 912 -13.21 -29.78 -5.71
N CYS A 913 -13.17 -30.23 -4.45
CA CYS A 913 -12.90 -31.63 -4.09
C CYS A 913 -14.08 -32.59 -4.32
N SER A 914 -15.30 -32.10 -4.53
CA SER A 914 -16.49 -32.94 -4.74
C SER A 914 -16.49 -33.66 -6.10
N SER A 915 -17.23 -34.77 -6.18
CA SER A 915 -17.44 -35.46 -7.46
C SER A 915 -18.36 -34.66 -8.39
N GLU A 916 -18.27 -34.91 -9.70
CA GLU A 916 -19.16 -34.27 -10.70
C GLU A 916 -20.64 -34.54 -10.40
N GLU A 917 -20.98 -35.76 -9.99
CA GLU A 917 -22.34 -36.14 -9.58
C GLU A 917 -22.83 -35.36 -8.35
N MET A 918 -21.96 -35.14 -7.35
CA MET A 918 -22.31 -34.33 -6.17
C MET A 918 -22.53 -32.86 -6.55
N ARG A 919 -21.69 -32.30 -7.42
CA ARG A 919 -21.86 -30.93 -7.94
C ARG A 919 -23.11 -30.79 -8.80
N ARG A 920 -23.44 -31.79 -9.63
CA ARG A 920 -24.67 -31.84 -10.43
C ARG A 920 -25.90 -31.80 -9.52
N ARG A 921 -25.92 -32.65 -8.48
CA ARG A 921 -26.99 -32.66 -7.47
C ARG A 921 -27.09 -31.36 -6.69
N ALA A 922 -25.97 -30.78 -6.25
CA ALA A 922 -25.98 -29.48 -5.57
C ALA A 922 -26.54 -28.35 -6.45
N ARG A 923 -26.31 -28.37 -7.77
CA ARG A 923 -26.97 -27.44 -8.70
C ARG A 923 -28.47 -27.70 -8.85
N GLU A 924 -28.89 -28.95 -8.93
CA GLU A 924 -30.32 -29.32 -9.05
C GLU A 924 -31.13 -29.07 -7.77
N GLU A 925 -30.50 -29.24 -6.60
CA GLU A 925 -31.12 -29.10 -5.27
C GLU A 925 -30.91 -27.69 -4.67
N ASN A 926 -30.16 -26.81 -5.35
CA ASN A 926 -29.73 -25.46 -4.93
C ASN A 926 -28.99 -25.45 -3.58
N GLY A 927 -27.89 -26.21 -3.55
CA GLY A 927 -27.09 -26.55 -2.39
C GLY A 927 -27.43 -27.93 -1.83
N LEU A 928 -26.45 -28.63 -1.27
CA LEU A 928 -26.61 -29.98 -0.74
C LEU A 928 -25.82 -30.15 0.56
N ARG A 929 -26.49 -30.59 1.63
CA ARG A 929 -25.81 -31.05 2.85
C ARG A 929 -25.24 -32.45 2.61
N LEU A 930 -23.93 -32.62 2.79
CA LEU A 930 -23.24 -33.88 2.49
C LEU A 930 -23.30 -34.92 3.62
N PHE A 931 -23.52 -34.47 4.85
CA PHE A 931 -23.59 -35.31 6.04
C PHE A 931 -24.75 -34.85 6.93
N ASP A 932 -25.60 -35.79 7.35
CA ASP A 932 -26.53 -35.60 8.46
C ASP A 932 -25.75 -35.63 9.79
N ASP A 933 -26.17 -34.83 10.78
CA ASP A 933 -25.53 -34.72 12.12
C ASP A 933 -25.90 -35.89 13.06
#